data_AF-A0A6F8TBP4-F1
#
_entry.id   AF-A0A6F8TBP4-F1
#
_cell.length_a   1.000
_cell.length_b   1.000
_cell.length_c   1.000
_cell.angle_alpha   90.00
_cell.angle_beta   90.00
_cell.angle_gamma   90.00
#
_symmetry.space_group_name_H-M   'P 1'
#
loop_
_entity.id
_entity.type
_entity.pdbx_description
1 polymer ?
#
loop_
_entity_poly.entity_id
_entity_poly.type
_entity_poly.pdbx_seq_one_letter_code
_entity_poly.pdbx_strand_id
1 'polypeptide(L)'
;MPLLVGDKTIQLGDVADVYRGFSQPAQPRMRFMGDNGIGIAVSMRKGGDIIALGKNLETEFAQLQKTLPLGMKLQKVSDQPVAVQRSIHEFVKVLAEAVIIVLLVSFFSLGFRTGLVVAFSIPLVLAMTFAGMNLFDVGLHKISLGALILALGLLVDDAIIAVEMMAIKMEQGYSRIKAAGFAWKTTAFPMLTGTLITAAGFLPIATAQSSTGEYTRSIFQVVTIALLVSWVAAVLFVPYLGEKLLPDFTKTGHQAPWYVRLWARITKKPQPQTVAISQDHHYDPYQSSFYLRFRKMVEFCVTYRKTVIATTVGIFVLSVLMFKMVPQQFFPPSNRAEILVDLKLEEGASLTATEQAVKKVEQFLSKQKGIDNYVAYVGTGSPRFYLPLDQQLPQASFAQFVVLASSLDDRDEIRRSLETQIKQLLPQVRTRVSLLENGPPVGYPLQYRVSGEDLNLVRKEAQQVARVISENPNTTNVHLDWGEPSKIISIQIDQDRARQMGVSSLDLANFLNASITGSAIEQYREKRELIEIRLRGDKAERVEVASLASLAVPTANGTTVPLAQIAKIEYKFEDGLIWHRNRLPTITVRADIRTNLQPATVVGELAESMDKLRAELPSGYLIEVGGTVEESARGQSSVNAGMPLFLAVVMTLLMIQLKSLSRATIVFLTAPLGLIGVVLFLLLFNKPFGFVAMLGTIALSGMIMRNSLILIDQIEQDRQAGHPTWEAIIDATVRRFRPIILTALAAVLAMIPLSRSIFFGPMAVAIMGGLIVATLLTLFFLPALYAAWFKVKKTA
;
A
#
# COMPACT_ATOMS: atom_id res chain seq x y z
N MET A 1 -32.74 49.86 23.06
CA MET A 1 -33.26 48.93 24.08
C MET A 1 -33.10 49.64 25.42
N PRO A 2 -34.19 49.93 26.14
CA PRO A 2 -34.14 50.68 27.39
C PRO A 2 -33.56 49.82 28.53
N LEU A 3 -32.60 50.37 29.26
CA LEU A 3 -32.02 49.82 30.49
C LEU A 3 -32.56 50.62 31.67
N LEU A 4 -33.07 49.95 32.70
CA LEU A 4 -33.51 50.57 33.93
C LEU A 4 -32.34 50.58 34.93
N VAL A 5 -31.83 51.77 35.27
CA VAL A 5 -30.75 51.95 36.25
C VAL A 5 -31.25 52.86 37.36
N GLY A 6 -31.60 52.28 38.51
CA GLY A 6 -32.38 52.98 39.54
C GLY A 6 -33.76 53.39 39.00
N ASP A 7 -34.11 54.67 39.15
CA ASP A 7 -35.37 55.24 38.64
C ASP A 7 -35.24 55.91 37.24
N LYS A 8 -34.10 55.73 36.56
CA LYS A 8 -33.84 56.33 35.25
C LYS A 8 -33.78 55.28 34.16
N THR A 9 -34.36 55.61 33.01
CA THR A 9 -34.25 54.81 31.79
C THR A 9 -33.12 55.38 30.91
N ILE A 10 -32.12 54.55 30.60
CA ILE A 10 -31.00 54.87 29.71
C ILE A 10 -31.11 53.97 28.48
N GLN A 11 -30.77 54.44 27.28
CA GLN A 11 -30.74 53.54 26.11
C GLN A 11 -29.43 52.77 26.07
N LEU A 12 -29.46 51.51 25.62
CA LEU A 12 -28.24 50.72 25.39
C LEU A 12 -27.24 51.44 24.47
N GLY A 13 -27.74 52.21 23.48
CA GLY A 13 -26.91 53.00 22.57
C GLY A 13 -26.17 54.17 23.24
N ASP A 14 -26.56 54.57 24.45
CA ASP A 14 -25.86 55.62 25.20
C ASP A 14 -24.60 55.10 25.90
N VAL A 15 -24.46 53.77 26.03
CA VAL A 15 -23.39 53.09 26.79
C VAL A 15 -22.64 52.02 26.00
N ALA A 16 -23.11 51.64 24.81
CA ALA A 16 -22.47 50.63 23.96
C ALA A 16 -22.79 50.80 22.47
N ASP A 17 -21.80 50.51 21.62
CA ASP A 17 -21.99 50.40 20.17
C ASP A 17 -22.52 49.02 19.79
N VAL A 18 -23.69 48.99 19.14
CA VAL A 18 -24.33 47.75 18.69
C VAL A 18 -24.24 47.64 17.18
N TYR A 19 -23.49 46.65 16.68
CA TYR A 19 -23.34 46.42 15.25
C TYR A 19 -23.25 44.94 14.90
N ARG A 20 -23.66 44.61 13.68
CA ARG A 20 -23.51 43.26 13.10
C ARG A 20 -22.14 43.15 12.44
N GLY A 21 -21.43 42.05 12.68
CA GLY A 21 -20.12 41.81 12.10
C GLY A 21 -19.78 40.31 12.01
N PHE A 22 -18.62 40.01 11.43
CA PHE A 22 -18.07 38.66 11.42
C PHE A 22 -17.50 38.28 12.80
N SER A 23 -17.41 36.98 13.07
CA SER A 23 -16.72 36.45 14.25
C SER A 23 -15.29 36.98 14.33
N GLN A 24 -14.91 37.45 15.52
CA GLN A 24 -13.55 37.82 15.88
C GLN A 24 -13.18 37.09 17.18
N PRO A 25 -12.08 36.32 17.22
CA PRO A 25 -11.11 36.09 16.16
C PRO A 25 -11.70 35.38 14.93
N ALA A 26 -11.03 35.56 13.78
CA ALA A 26 -11.45 34.96 12.53
C ALA A 26 -11.40 33.42 12.65
N GLN A 27 -12.44 32.75 12.14
CA GLN A 27 -12.53 31.30 12.16
C GLN A 27 -11.73 30.68 11.00
N PRO A 28 -11.31 29.41 11.11
CA PRO A 28 -10.74 28.67 9.99
C PRO A 28 -11.62 28.76 8.75
N ARG A 29 -11.00 28.86 7.57
CA ARG A 29 -11.72 29.06 6.32
C ARG A 29 -11.16 28.20 5.20
N MET A 30 -12.03 27.84 4.26
CA MET A 30 -11.66 27.17 3.02
C MET A 30 -11.61 28.20 1.88
N ARG A 31 -10.59 28.09 1.04
CA ARG A 31 -10.42 28.93 -0.16
C ARG A 31 -10.24 28.04 -1.37
N PHE A 32 -11.00 28.29 -2.43
CA PHE A 32 -10.97 27.53 -3.68
C PHE A 32 -10.51 28.48 -4.79
N MET A 33 -9.43 28.13 -5.51
CA MET A 33 -8.90 28.98 -6.60
C MET A 33 -8.58 30.44 -6.19
N GLY A 34 -8.26 30.68 -4.91
CA GLY A 34 -8.00 32.03 -4.40
C GLY A 34 -9.23 32.79 -3.90
N ASP A 35 -10.44 32.23 -4.02
CA ASP A 35 -11.68 32.82 -3.50
C ASP A 35 -12.14 32.13 -2.22
N ASN A 36 -12.80 32.86 -1.32
CA ASN A 36 -13.40 32.24 -0.13
C ASN A 36 -14.53 31.30 -0.55
N GLY A 37 -14.54 30.08 -0.03
CA GLY A 37 -15.53 29.06 -0.36
C GLY A 37 -16.07 28.33 0.86
N ILE A 38 -17.22 27.70 0.68
CA ILE A 38 -17.82 26.80 1.66
C ILE A 38 -17.67 25.38 1.12
N GLY A 39 -17.02 24.51 1.89
CA GLY A 39 -16.88 23.10 1.58
C GLY A 39 -18.10 22.31 2.04
N ILE A 40 -18.64 21.48 1.15
CA ILE A 40 -19.63 20.46 1.50
C ILE A 40 -18.99 19.10 1.27
N ALA A 41 -18.76 18.36 2.35
CA ALA A 41 -18.25 17.00 2.27
C ALA A 41 -19.43 16.01 2.25
N VAL A 42 -19.41 15.09 1.28
CA VAL A 42 -20.39 14.01 1.19
C VAL A 42 -19.67 12.70 1.51
N SER A 43 -20.22 11.94 2.46
CA SER A 43 -19.72 10.62 2.80
C SER A 43 -20.70 9.54 2.33
N MET A 44 -20.15 8.45 1.81
CA MET A 44 -20.93 7.30 1.40
C MET A 44 -21.32 6.47 2.63
N ARG A 45 -22.58 6.05 2.73
CA ARG A 45 -23.01 5.10 3.77
C ARG A 45 -22.25 3.79 3.62
N LYS A 46 -21.94 3.13 4.74
CA LYS A 46 -21.29 1.81 4.75
C LYS A 46 -22.05 0.82 3.85
N GLY A 47 -21.32 0.11 2.98
CA GLY A 47 -21.87 -0.83 2.00
C GLY A 47 -22.48 -0.20 0.73
N GLY A 48 -22.39 1.14 0.57
CA GLY A 48 -22.86 1.81 -0.64
C GLY A 48 -21.95 1.56 -1.86
N ASP A 49 -22.52 1.72 -3.06
CA ASP A 49 -21.78 1.70 -4.32
C ASP A 49 -21.29 3.12 -4.67
N ILE A 50 -19.96 3.27 -4.74
CA ILE A 50 -19.29 4.54 -5.03
C ILE A 50 -19.56 5.05 -6.46
N ILE A 51 -19.75 4.16 -7.43
CA ILE A 51 -20.03 4.53 -8.83
C ILE A 51 -21.48 4.99 -8.95
N ALA A 52 -22.41 4.29 -8.31
CA ALA A 52 -23.80 4.73 -8.23
C ALA A 52 -23.93 6.09 -7.51
N LEU A 53 -23.20 6.27 -6.40
CA LEU A 53 -23.12 7.55 -5.71
C LEU A 53 -22.61 8.66 -6.64
N GLY A 54 -21.56 8.39 -7.43
CA GLY A 54 -21.03 9.35 -8.40
C GLY A 54 -22.07 9.84 -9.41
N LYS A 55 -22.85 8.91 -10.00
CA LYS A 55 -23.92 9.25 -10.95
C LYS A 55 -25.05 10.06 -10.32
N ASN A 56 -25.44 9.68 -9.09
CA ASN A 56 -26.47 10.41 -8.34
C ASN A 56 -25.98 11.82 -8.00
N LEU A 57 -24.75 11.96 -7.52
CA LEU A 57 -24.14 13.25 -7.22
C LEU A 57 -23.99 14.11 -8.47
N GLU A 58 -23.66 13.55 -9.63
CA GLU A 58 -23.56 14.31 -10.88
C GLU A 58 -24.93 14.86 -11.31
N THR A 59 -25.98 14.05 -11.15
CA THR A 59 -27.37 14.47 -11.43
C THR A 59 -27.81 15.59 -10.49
N GLU A 60 -27.62 15.41 -9.18
CA GLU A 60 -27.94 16.42 -8.17
C GLU A 60 -27.10 17.69 -8.33
N PHE A 61 -25.81 17.55 -8.64
CA PHE A 61 -24.92 18.68 -8.91
C PHE A 61 -25.44 19.51 -10.09
N ALA A 62 -25.84 18.86 -11.18
CA ALA A 62 -26.37 19.53 -12.36
C ALA A 62 -27.73 20.23 -12.08
N GLN A 63 -28.56 19.65 -11.22
CA GLN A 63 -29.82 20.29 -10.77
C GLN A 63 -29.54 21.49 -9.88
N LEU A 64 -28.74 21.32 -8.82
CA LEU A 64 -28.40 22.38 -7.88
C LEU A 64 -27.75 23.57 -8.59
N GLN A 65 -26.80 23.31 -9.50
CA GLN A 65 -26.10 24.36 -10.25
C GLN A 65 -27.06 25.26 -11.05
N LYS A 66 -28.24 24.77 -11.48
CA LYS A 66 -29.27 25.57 -12.17
C LYS A 66 -30.13 26.39 -11.22
N THR A 67 -30.27 25.95 -9.96
CA THR A 67 -31.08 26.61 -8.93
C THR A 67 -30.31 27.61 -8.07
N LEU A 68 -28.99 27.63 -8.18
CA LEU A 68 -28.14 28.54 -7.40
C LEU A 68 -28.40 30.00 -7.78
N PRO A 69 -28.53 30.91 -6.80
CA PRO A 69 -28.57 32.34 -7.05
C PRO A 69 -27.35 32.86 -7.83
N LEU A 70 -27.54 33.96 -8.56
CA LEU A 70 -26.48 34.64 -9.29
C LEU A 70 -25.28 34.95 -8.37
N GLY A 71 -24.08 34.64 -8.85
CA GLY A 71 -22.83 34.82 -8.11
C GLY A 71 -22.38 33.59 -7.29
N MET A 72 -23.22 32.56 -7.14
CA MET A 72 -22.80 31.29 -6.54
C MET A 72 -22.49 30.24 -7.62
N LYS A 73 -21.34 29.58 -7.47
CA LYS A 73 -20.90 28.50 -8.36
C LYS A 73 -20.57 27.28 -7.52
N LEU A 74 -21.20 26.14 -7.82
CA LEU A 74 -20.81 24.86 -7.23
C LEU A 74 -19.65 24.31 -8.06
N GLN A 75 -18.56 23.94 -7.40
CA GLN A 75 -17.37 23.36 -8.05
C GLN A 75 -16.96 22.10 -7.30
N LYS A 76 -16.55 21.08 -8.06
CA LYS A 76 -16.02 19.83 -7.48
C LYS A 76 -14.56 20.05 -7.09
N VAL A 77 -14.21 19.63 -5.87
CA VAL A 77 -12.85 19.70 -5.34
C VAL A 77 -12.14 18.37 -5.54
N SER A 78 -12.64 17.32 -4.88
CA SER A 78 -12.14 15.95 -4.99
C SER A 78 -13.31 15.04 -5.34
N ASP A 79 -13.21 14.35 -6.48
CA ASP A 79 -14.23 13.43 -6.99
C ASP A 79 -13.72 11.98 -6.86
N GLN A 80 -14.01 11.37 -5.72
CA GLN A 80 -13.61 10.00 -5.41
C GLN A 80 -14.20 8.96 -6.40
N PRO A 81 -15.48 9.05 -6.82
CA PRO A 81 -16.03 8.19 -7.86
C PRO A 81 -15.22 8.19 -9.16
N VAL A 82 -14.82 9.37 -9.67
CA VAL A 82 -14.00 9.48 -10.89
C VAL A 82 -12.62 8.83 -10.69
N ALA A 83 -11.99 9.06 -9.54
CA ALA A 83 -10.69 8.44 -9.22
C ALA A 83 -10.78 6.90 -9.14
N VAL A 84 -11.88 6.36 -8.59
CA VAL A 84 -12.14 4.92 -8.53
C VAL A 84 -12.41 4.37 -9.92
N GLN A 85 -13.23 5.03 -10.74
CA GLN A 85 -13.54 4.60 -12.11
C GLN A 85 -12.28 4.55 -12.99
N ARG A 86 -11.43 5.58 -12.93
CA ARG A 86 -10.14 5.62 -13.65
C ARG A 86 -9.24 4.47 -13.22
N SER A 87 -9.15 4.24 -11.91
CA SER A 87 -8.37 3.12 -11.35
C SER A 87 -8.90 1.77 -11.84
N ILE A 88 -10.21 1.52 -11.75
CA ILE A 88 -10.80 0.25 -12.22
C ILE A 88 -10.55 0.05 -13.72
N HIS A 89 -10.71 1.08 -14.54
CA HIS A 89 -10.49 0.98 -15.98
C HIS A 89 -9.02 0.65 -16.32
N GLU A 90 -8.07 1.31 -15.65
CA GLU A 90 -6.64 0.98 -15.77
C GLU A 90 -6.38 -0.49 -15.41
N PHE A 91 -6.95 -0.96 -14.29
CA PHE A 91 -6.80 -2.36 -13.88
C PHE A 91 -7.43 -3.36 -14.84
N VAL A 92 -8.62 -3.07 -15.37
CA VAL A 92 -9.29 -3.92 -16.37
C VAL A 92 -8.45 -4.01 -17.65
N LYS A 93 -7.83 -2.89 -18.07
CA LYS A 93 -6.90 -2.90 -19.20
C LYS A 93 -5.69 -3.79 -18.94
N VAL A 94 -5.05 -3.67 -17.78
CA VAL A 94 -3.91 -4.53 -17.40
C VAL A 94 -4.33 -6.00 -17.31
N LEU A 95 -5.51 -6.30 -16.77
CA LEU A 95 -6.05 -7.66 -16.74
C LEU A 95 -6.28 -8.21 -18.15
N ALA A 96 -6.86 -7.42 -19.05
CA ALA A 96 -7.07 -7.82 -20.44
C ALA A 96 -5.74 -8.07 -21.18
N GLU A 97 -4.73 -7.21 -20.98
CA GLU A 97 -3.37 -7.42 -21.49
C GLU A 97 -2.79 -8.74 -20.98
N ALA A 98 -2.92 -9.02 -19.68
CA ALA A 98 -2.44 -10.28 -19.08
C ALA A 98 -3.16 -11.51 -19.66
N VAL A 99 -4.50 -11.46 -19.81
CA VAL A 99 -5.28 -12.54 -20.44
C VAL A 99 -4.80 -12.78 -21.88
N ILE A 100 -4.66 -11.73 -22.68
CA ILE A 100 -4.20 -11.85 -24.08
C ILE A 100 -2.81 -12.49 -24.14
N ILE A 101 -1.88 -12.07 -23.29
CA ILE A 101 -0.53 -12.64 -23.24
C ILE A 101 -0.59 -14.13 -22.89
N VAL A 102 -1.37 -14.52 -21.88
CA VAL A 102 -1.51 -15.93 -21.50
C VAL A 102 -2.14 -16.76 -22.62
N LEU A 103 -3.14 -16.22 -23.32
CA LEU A 103 -3.73 -16.86 -24.49
C LEU A 103 -2.71 -17.05 -25.61
N LEU A 104 -1.90 -16.03 -25.92
CA LEU A 104 -0.85 -16.12 -26.94
C LEU A 104 0.18 -17.19 -26.60
N VAL A 105 0.60 -17.28 -25.34
CA VAL A 105 1.54 -18.31 -24.86
C VAL A 105 0.93 -19.70 -24.99
N SER A 106 -0.34 -19.86 -24.59
CA SER A 106 -1.08 -21.11 -24.72
C SER A 106 -1.22 -21.56 -26.18
N PHE A 107 -1.63 -20.65 -27.09
CA PHE A 107 -1.75 -20.95 -28.52
C PHE A 107 -0.41 -21.28 -29.16
N PHE A 108 0.66 -20.57 -28.79
CA PHE A 108 2.00 -20.81 -29.33
C PHE A 108 2.54 -22.17 -28.89
N SER A 109 2.35 -22.53 -27.62
CA SER A 109 2.91 -23.76 -27.06
C SER A 109 2.09 -25.01 -27.36
N LEU A 110 0.78 -24.97 -27.15
CA LEU A 110 -0.07 -26.15 -27.22
C LEU A 110 -0.65 -26.37 -28.62
N GLY A 111 -0.74 -25.32 -29.44
CA GLY A 111 -1.43 -25.32 -30.73
C GLY A 111 -2.84 -24.71 -30.64
N PHE A 112 -3.48 -24.52 -31.81
CA PHE A 112 -4.73 -23.74 -31.89
C PHE A 112 -5.92 -24.39 -31.15
N ARG A 113 -6.17 -25.69 -31.36
CA ARG A 113 -7.36 -26.37 -30.79
C ARG A 113 -7.24 -26.65 -29.30
N THR A 114 -6.08 -27.11 -28.86
CA THR A 114 -5.68 -27.27 -27.46
C THR A 114 -5.67 -25.92 -26.73
N GLY A 115 -5.12 -24.88 -27.35
CA GLY A 115 -5.15 -23.52 -26.82
C GLY A 115 -6.57 -22.95 -26.67
N LEU A 116 -7.51 -23.29 -27.56
CA LEU A 116 -8.93 -22.89 -27.45
C LEU A 116 -9.60 -23.48 -26.21
N VAL A 117 -9.25 -24.70 -25.80
CA VAL A 117 -9.79 -25.30 -24.57
C VAL A 117 -9.40 -24.47 -23.34
N VAL A 118 -8.12 -24.10 -23.26
CA VAL A 118 -7.60 -23.22 -22.21
C VAL A 118 -8.26 -21.84 -22.31
N ALA A 119 -8.42 -21.30 -23.53
CA ALA A 119 -9.02 -20.00 -23.75
C ALA A 119 -10.46 -19.90 -23.24
N PHE A 120 -11.30 -20.93 -23.48
CA PHE A 120 -12.67 -20.95 -22.98
C PHE A 120 -12.76 -21.18 -21.47
N SER A 121 -11.75 -21.80 -20.85
CA SER A 121 -11.72 -22.00 -19.40
C SER A 121 -11.49 -20.70 -18.62
N ILE A 122 -10.75 -19.73 -19.17
CA ILE A 122 -10.39 -18.49 -18.46
C ILE A 122 -11.63 -17.64 -18.12
N PRO A 123 -12.52 -17.26 -19.07
CA PRO A 123 -13.72 -16.49 -18.75
C PRO A 123 -14.64 -17.21 -17.78
N LEU A 124 -14.74 -18.54 -17.88
CA LEU A 124 -15.55 -19.35 -16.98
C LEU A 124 -15.04 -19.27 -15.53
N VAL A 125 -13.73 -19.45 -15.33
CA VAL A 125 -13.11 -19.33 -13.99
C VAL A 125 -13.28 -17.93 -13.44
N LEU A 126 -13.09 -16.89 -14.27
CA LEU A 126 -13.30 -15.51 -13.84
C LEU A 126 -14.75 -15.25 -13.42
N ALA A 127 -15.73 -15.73 -14.19
CA ALA A 127 -17.15 -15.60 -13.86
C ALA A 127 -17.50 -16.30 -12.54
N MET A 128 -17.02 -17.53 -12.35
CA MET A 128 -17.21 -18.26 -11.09
C MET A 128 -16.47 -17.60 -9.92
N THR A 129 -15.30 -17.00 -10.15
CA THR A 129 -14.55 -16.23 -9.14
C THR A 129 -15.34 -15.00 -8.71
N PHE A 130 -15.90 -14.24 -9.67
CA PHE A 130 -16.76 -13.09 -9.35
C PHE A 130 -18.03 -13.50 -8.58
N ALA A 131 -18.63 -14.63 -8.93
CA ALA A 131 -19.76 -15.18 -8.17
C ALA A 131 -19.35 -15.55 -6.73
N GLY A 132 -18.18 -16.17 -6.54
CA GLY A 132 -17.62 -16.47 -5.22
C GLY A 132 -17.31 -15.20 -4.42
N MET A 133 -16.73 -14.19 -5.05
CA MET A 133 -16.48 -12.89 -4.42
C MET A 133 -17.78 -12.23 -3.94
N ASN A 134 -18.84 -12.30 -4.73
CA ASN A 134 -20.16 -11.79 -4.33
C ASN A 134 -20.76 -12.58 -3.14
N LEU A 135 -20.57 -13.90 -3.11
CA LEU A 135 -21.02 -14.75 -1.99
C LEU A 135 -20.32 -14.38 -0.66
N PHE A 136 -19.04 -14.04 -0.71
CA PHE A 136 -18.21 -13.70 0.46
C PHE A 136 -18.12 -12.19 0.75
N ASP A 137 -18.95 -11.36 0.10
CA ASP A 137 -18.97 -9.89 0.24
C ASP A 137 -17.59 -9.22 0.00
N VAL A 138 -16.84 -9.74 -0.96
CA VAL A 138 -15.53 -9.20 -1.34
C VAL A 138 -15.70 -8.21 -2.50
N GLY A 139 -15.62 -6.92 -2.17
CA GLY A 139 -15.77 -5.83 -3.15
C GLY A 139 -14.67 -5.78 -4.21
N LEU A 140 -14.99 -5.17 -5.36
CA LEU A 140 -14.01 -4.85 -6.41
C LEU A 140 -13.34 -3.52 -6.13
N HIS A 141 -12.06 -3.57 -5.80
CA HIS A 141 -11.19 -2.42 -5.57
C HIS A 141 -9.79 -2.73 -6.10
N LYS A 142 -8.91 -1.73 -6.08
CA LYS A 142 -7.52 -1.83 -6.56
C LYS A 142 -6.78 -3.09 -6.10
N ILE A 143 -7.00 -3.52 -4.86
CA ILE A 143 -6.28 -4.65 -4.25
C ILE A 143 -6.88 -5.98 -4.70
N SER A 144 -8.22 -6.12 -4.70
CA SER A 144 -8.88 -7.33 -5.21
C SER A 144 -8.70 -7.52 -6.71
N LEU A 145 -8.67 -6.43 -7.51
CA LEU A 145 -8.34 -6.49 -8.94
C LEU A 145 -6.90 -6.94 -9.20
N GLY A 146 -5.93 -6.41 -8.44
CA GLY A 146 -4.55 -6.89 -8.53
C GLY A 146 -4.39 -8.36 -8.11
N ALA A 147 -5.15 -8.79 -7.11
CA ALA A 147 -5.22 -10.19 -6.69
C ALA A 147 -5.79 -11.10 -7.80
N LEU A 148 -6.77 -10.64 -8.58
CA LEU A 148 -7.27 -11.38 -9.76
C LEU A 148 -6.21 -11.52 -10.85
N ILE A 149 -5.43 -10.47 -11.13
CA ILE A 149 -4.33 -10.53 -12.10
C ILE A 149 -3.26 -11.52 -11.62
N LEU A 150 -2.94 -11.50 -10.32
CA LEU A 150 -2.01 -12.45 -9.73
C LEU A 150 -2.56 -13.88 -9.84
N ALA A 151 -3.84 -14.09 -9.50
CA ALA A 151 -4.50 -15.38 -9.59
C ALA A 151 -4.62 -15.86 -11.05
N LEU A 152 -4.71 -14.96 -12.03
CA LEU A 152 -4.77 -15.31 -13.44
C LEU A 152 -3.53 -16.08 -13.91
N GLY A 153 -2.34 -15.65 -13.51
CA GLY A 153 -1.12 -16.39 -13.81
C GLY A 153 -1.13 -17.82 -13.25
N LEU A 154 -1.82 -18.02 -12.12
CA LEU A 154 -1.89 -19.30 -11.42
C LEU A 154 -3.07 -20.17 -11.85
N LEU A 155 -4.19 -19.57 -12.26
CA LEU A 155 -5.43 -20.28 -12.59
C LEU A 155 -5.33 -21.02 -13.93
N VAL A 156 -4.52 -20.49 -14.85
CA VAL A 156 -4.37 -21.09 -16.17
C VAL A 156 -3.44 -22.29 -16.12
N ASP A 157 -2.57 -22.34 -15.11
CA ASP A 157 -1.62 -23.42 -14.87
C ASP A 157 -2.33 -24.80 -14.79
N ASP A 158 -3.37 -24.91 -13.95
CA ASP A 158 -4.10 -26.18 -13.80
C ASP A 158 -4.77 -26.63 -15.10
N ALA A 159 -5.39 -25.68 -15.82
CA ALA A 159 -6.02 -25.96 -17.10
C ALA A 159 -4.98 -26.42 -18.14
N ILE A 160 -3.81 -25.77 -18.18
CA ILE A 160 -2.71 -26.14 -19.07
C ILE A 160 -2.23 -27.56 -18.77
N ILE A 161 -1.98 -27.90 -17.51
CA ILE A 161 -1.51 -29.23 -17.11
C ILE A 161 -2.53 -30.31 -17.50
N ALA A 162 -3.83 -30.07 -17.26
CA ALA A 162 -4.88 -31.02 -17.60
C ALA A 162 -5.00 -31.22 -19.12
N VAL A 163 -5.01 -30.14 -19.92
CA VAL A 163 -5.07 -30.22 -21.39
C VAL A 163 -3.83 -30.91 -21.96
N GLU A 164 -2.63 -30.56 -21.49
CA GLU A 164 -1.38 -31.15 -21.98
C GLU A 164 -1.32 -32.65 -21.66
N MET A 165 -1.73 -33.08 -20.46
CA MET A 165 -1.78 -34.50 -20.12
C MET A 165 -2.77 -35.28 -20.99
N MET A 166 -3.93 -34.69 -21.31
CA MET A 166 -4.87 -35.29 -22.25
C MET A 166 -4.28 -35.39 -23.65
N ALA A 167 -3.66 -34.32 -24.15
CA ALA A 167 -3.04 -34.27 -25.47
C ALA A 167 -1.94 -35.33 -25.61
N ILE A 168 -1.02 -35.43 -24.64
CA ILE A 168 0.06 -36.44 -24.63
C ILE A 168 -0.52 -37.86 -24.62
N LYS A 169 -1.56 -38.14 -23.83
CA LYS A 169 -2.17 -39.47 -23.81
C LYS A 169 -2.88 -39.82 -25.12
N MET A 170 -3.47 -38.83 -25.79
CA MET A 170 -4.04 -39.03 -27.12
C MET A 170 -2.96 -39.28 -28.18
N GLU A 171 -1.80 -38.62 -28.09
CA GLU A 171 -0.62 -38.93 -28.93
C GLU A 171 -0.11 -40.36 -28.69
N GLN A 172 -0.20 -40.85 -27.44
CA GLN A 172 0.10 -42.25 -27.07
C GLN A 172 -1.00 -43.26 -27.48
N GLY A 173 -2.02 -42.83 -28.22
CA GLY A 173 -3.07 -43.70 -28.79
C GLY A 173 -4.36 -43.81 -27.97
N TYR A 174 -4.54 -43.02 -26.91
CA TYR A 174 -5.79 -43.04 -26.14
C TYR A 174 -6.91 -42.34 -26.91
N SER A 175 -8.14 -42.87 -26.81
CA SER A 175 -9.34 -42.14 -27.25
C SER A 175 -9.59 -40.94 -26.32
N ARG A 176 -10.32 -39.92 -26.80
CA ARG A 176 -10.60 -38.69 -26.05
C ARG A 176 -11.17 -38.94 -24.65
N ILE A 177 -12.14 -39.83 -24.55
CA ILE A 177 -12.79 -40.21 -23.29
C ILE A 177 -11.80 -40.92 -22.35
N LYS A 178 -10.97 -41.83 -22.88
CA LYS A 178 -9.95 -42.53 -22.09
C LYS A 178 -8.87 -41.57 -21.60
N ALA A 179 -8.46 -40.62 -22.44
CA ALA A 179 -7.48 -39.59 -22.09
C ALA A 179 -8.03 -38.64 -21.01
N ALA A 180 -9.29 -38.19 -21.14
CA ALA A 180 -9.98 -37.39 -20.13
C ALA A 180 -10.09 -38.12 -18.77
N GLY A 181 -10.51 -39.39 -18.79
CA GLY A 181 -10.57 -40.21 -17.58
C GLY A 181 -9.21 -40.49 -16.95
N PHE A 182 -8.16 -40.61 -17.77
CA PHE A 182 -6.79 -40.76 -17.27
C PHE A 182 -6.31 -39.47 -16.59
N ALA A 183 -6.52 -38.31 -17.21
CA ALA A 183 -6.18 -37.01 -16.63
C ALA A 183 -6.85 -36.85 -15.26
N TRP A 184 -8.15 -37.14 -15.14
CA TRP A 184 -8.85 -37.14 -13.85
C TRP A 184 -8.16 -38.01 -12.79
N LYS A 185 -7.90 -39.28 -13.11
CA LYS A 185 -7.38 -40.25 -12.13
C LYS A 185 -5.95 -39.93 -11.66
N THR A 186 -5.14 -39.32 -12.53
CA THR A 186 -3.71 -39.15 -12.29
C THR A 186 -3.30 -37.74 -11.89
N THR A 187 -4.05 -36.70 -12.29
CA THR A 187 -3.65 -35.31 -12.03
C THR A 187 -4.57 -34.56 -11.06
N ALA A 188 -5.84 -34.95 -10.90
CA ALA A 188 -6.79 -34.14 -10.13
C ALA A 188 -6.38 -33.92 -8.66
N PHE A 189 -5.97 -34.99 -7.95
CA PHE A 189 -5.56 -34.89 -6.53
C PHE A 189 -4.20 -34.19 -6.32
N PRO A 190 -3.13 -34.52 -7.08
CA PRO A 190 -1.88 -33.77 -6.98
C PRO A 190 -2.06 -32.26 -7.26
N MET A 191 -2.93 -31.91 -8.22
CA MET A 191 -3.27 -30.52 -8.52
C MET A 191 -4.01 -29.85 -7.37
N LEU A 192 -4.99 -30.51 -6.73
CA LEU A 192 -5.71 -29.97 -5.57
C LEU A 192 -4.76 -29.67 -4.42
N THR A 193 -3.88 -30.61 -4.08
CA THR A 193 -2.91 -30.39 -3.01
C THR A 193 -1.98 -29.23 -3.37
N GLY A 194 -1.54 -29.15 -4.64
CA GLY A 194 -0.73 -28.05 -5.16
C GLY A 194 -1.42 -26.68 -5.09
N THR A 195 -2.71 -26.58 -5.43
CA THR A 195 -3.47 -25.34 -5.33
C THR A 195 -3.71 -24.94 -3.89
N LEU A 196 -4.01 -25.89 -3.00
CA LEU A 196 -4.16 -25.64 -1.57
C LEU A 196 -2.84 -25.17 -0.92
N ILE A 197 -1.70 -25.73 -1.30
CA ILE A 197 -0.38 -25.25 -0.85
C ILE A 197 -0.12 -23.83 -1.35
N THR A 198 -0.48 -23.54 -2.60
CA THR A 198 -0.35 -22.19 -3.17
C THR A 198 -1.23 -21.18 -2.44
N ALA A 199 -2.49 -21.54 -2.15
CA ALA A 199 -3.41 -20.72 -1.35
C ALA A 199 -2.91 -20.55 0.10
N ALA A 200 -2.39 -21.62 0.71
CA ALA A 200 -1.80 -21.58 2.04
C ALA A 200 -0.59 -20.63 2.11
N GLY A 201 0.16 -20.44 1.02
CA GLY A 201 1.20 -19.41 0.93
C GLY A 201 0.71 -17.99 1.24
N PHE A 202 -0.58 -17.70 1.07
CA PHE A 202 -1.17 -16.41 1.43
C PHE A 202 -1.80 -16.40 2.84
N LEU A 203 -1.81 -17.53 3.56
CA LEU A 203 -2.45 -17.68 4.87
C LEU A 203 -1.88 -16.75 5.97
N PRO A 204 -0.55 -16.54 6.09
CA PRO A 204 0.00 -15.62 7.11
C PRO A 204 -0.57 -14.20 7.03
N ILE A 205 -1.02 -13.80 5.84
CA ILE A 205 -1.62 -12.49 5.55
C ILE A 205 -3.04 -12.42 6.10
N ALA A 206 -3.81 -13.50 5.92
CA ALA A 206 -5.19 -13.58 6.38
C ALA A 206 -5.29 -13.46 7.90
N THR A 207 -4.31 -14.04 8.61
CA THR A 207 -4.23 -14.04 10.07
C THR A 207 -3.54 -12.80 10.66
N ALA A 208 -2.95 -11.94 9.83
CA ALA A 208 -2.25 -10.75 10.29
C ALA A 208 -3.26 -9.75 10.89
N GLN A 209 -3.19 -9.57 12.21
CA GLN A 209 -3.94 -8.58 12.97
C GLN A 209 -3.17 -7.25 13.00
N SER A 210 -3.13 -6.57 11.85
CA SER A 210 -2.58 -5.22 11.74
C SER A 210 -3.39 -4.42 10.73
N SER A 211 -3.30 -3.09 10.78
CA SER A 211 -3.85 -2.18 9.75
C SER A 211 -3.36 -2.57 8.35
N THR A 212 -2.12 -3.07 8.26
CA THR A 212 -1.54 -3.61 7.03
C THR A 212 -2.17 -4.93 6.60
N GLY A 213 -2.47 -5.82 7.55
CA GLY A 213 -3.19 -7.07 7.32
C GLY A 213 -4.61 -6.84 6.79
N GLU A 214 -5.35 -5.88 7.37
CA GLU A 214 -6.68 -5.50 6.86
C GLU A 214 -6.62 -4.99 5.41
N TYR A 215 -5.60 -4.19 5.09
CA TYR A 215 -5.39 -3.69 3.73
C TYR A 215 -5.13 -4.83 2.73
N THR A 216 -4.46 -5.91 3.15
CA THR A 216 -4.00 -6.99 2.25
C THR A 216 -4.83 -8.27 2.32
N ARG A 217 -5.80 -8.36 3.25
CA ARG A 217 -6.69 -9.52 3.43
C ARG A 217 -7.45 -9.92 2.17
N SER A 218 -7.88 -8.94 1.36
CA SER A 218 -8.59 -9.21 0.11
C SER A 218 -7.75 -10.01 -0.90
N ILE A 219 -6.41 -9.92 -0.84
CA ILE A 219 -5.52 -10.71 -1.70
C ILE A 219 -5.70 -12.19 -1.42
N PHE A 220 -5.64 -12.59 -0.14
CA PHE A 220 -5.83 -13.99 0.26
C PHE A 220 -7.21 -14.51 -0.17
N GLN A 221 -8.27 -13.75 0.10
CA GLN A 221 -9.64 -14.16 -0.21
C GLN A 221 -9.82 -14.40 -1.72
N VAL A 222 -9.45 -13.41 -2.53
CA VAL A 222 -9.62 -13.46 -3.99
C VAL A 222 -8.76 -14.57 -4.61
N VAL A 223 -7.47 -14.67 -4.22
CA VAL A 223 -6.58 -15.70 -4.75
C VAL A 223 -7.05 -17.10 -4.36
N THR A 224 -7.46 -17.30 -3.10
CA THR A 224 -7.95 -18.61 -2.64
C THR A 224 -9.22 -19.02 -3.37
N ILE A 225 -10.20 -18.12 -3.50
CA ILE A 225 -11.43 -18.38 -4.27
C ILE A 225 -11.07 -18.70 -5.72
N ALA A 226 -10.23 -17.88 -6.36
CA ALA A 226 -9.84 -18.07 -7.75
C ALA A 226 -9.11 -19.40 -7.99
N LEU A 227 -8.20 -19.80 -7.10
CA LEU A 227 -7.47 -21.07 -7.21
C LEU A 227 -8.37 -22.29 -6.99
N LEU A 228 -9.27 -22.24 -6.00
CA LEU A 228 -10.22 -23.33 -5.75
C LEU A 228 -11.19 -23.50 -6.93
N VAL A 229 -11.74 -22.39 -7.42
CA VAL A 229 -12.63 -22.37 -8.59
C VAL A 229 -11.89 -22.81 -9.86
N SER A 230 -10.64 -22.39 -10.03
CA SER A 230 -9.77 -22.82 -11.13
C SER A 230 -9.56 -24.33 -11.12
N TRP A 231 -9.28 -24.92 -9.96
CA TRP A 231 -9.15 -26.37 -9.85
C TRP A 231 -10.44 -27.09 -10.23
N VAL A 232 -11.60 -26.64 -9.72
CA VAL A 232 -12.90 -27.20 -10.10
C VAL A 232 -13.11 -27.11 -11.62
N ALA A 233 -12.75 -25.99 -12.23
CA ALA A 233 -12.85 -25.80 -13.67
C ALA A 233 -11.92 -26.72 -14.46
N ALA A 234 -10.66 -26.85 -14.03
CA ALA A 234 -9.66 -27.69 -14.66
C ALA A 234 -9.96 -29.20 -14.55
N VAL A 235 -10.69 -29.59 -13.52
CA VAL A 235 -10.99 -31.00 -13.24
C VAL A 235 -12.33 -31.43 -13.84
N LEU A 236 -13.32 -30.53 -13.95
CA LEU A 236 -14.64 -30.83 -14.54
C LEU A 236 -14.78 -30.36 -15.99
N PHE A 237 -14.47 -29.10 -16.28
CA PHE A 237 -14.79 -28.48 -17.57
C PHE A 237 -13.71 -28.70 -18.61
N VAL A 238 -12.43 -28.67 -18.21
CA VAL A 238 -11.33 -28.89 -19.16
C VAL A 238 -11.38 -30.28 -19.81
N PRO A 239 -11.63 -31.39 -19.08
CA PRO A 239 -11.78 -32.70 -19.71
C PRO A 239 -12.97 -32.78 -20.67
N TYR A 240 -14.09 -32.16 -20.32
CA TYR A 240 -15.28 -32.08 -21.17
C TYR A 240 -15.03 -31.26 -22.45
N LEU A 241 -14.44 -30.06 -22.31
CA LEU A 241 -14.07 -29.23 -23.46
C LEU A 241 -12.99 -29.90 -24.32
N GLY A 242 -12.05 -30.60 -23.69
CA GLY A 242 -11.01 -31.37 -24.37
C GLY A 242 -11.60 -32.50 -25.22
N GLU A 243 -12.56 -33.24 -24.69
CA GLU A 243 -13.25 -34.29 -25.43
C GLU A 243 -13.98 -33.76 -26.68
N LYS A 244 -14.58 -32.57 -26.59
CA LYS A 244 -15.29 -31.95 -27.70
C LYS A 244 -14.38 -31.25 -28.73
N LEU A 245 -13.31 -30.59 -28.28
CA LEU A 245 -12.51 -29.67 -29.12
C LEU A 245 -11.14 -30.21 -29.55
N LEU A 246 -10.56 -31.19 -28.84
CA LEU A 246 -9.24 -31.74 -29.20
C LEU A 246 -9.31 -32.46 -30.55
N PRO A 247 -8.31 -32.32 -31.42
CA PRO A 247 -8.25 -33.07 -32.68
C PRO A 247 -8.01 -34.56 -32.42
N ASP A 248 -8.51 -35.43 -33.31
CA ASP A 248 -8.13 -36.85 -33.30
C ASP A 248 -6.68 -37.01 -33.78
N PHE A 249 -5.75 -37.04 -32.83
CA PHE A 249 -4.32 -37.29 -33.07
C PHE A 249 -4.05 -38.69 -33.65
N THR A 250 -5.02 -39.60 -33.60
CA THR A 250 -4.94 -40.95 -34.20
C THR A 250 -5.22 -40.97 -35.71
N LYS A 251 -5.88 -39.94 -36.27
CA LYS A 251 -6.21 -39.84 -37.72
C LYS A 251 -5.35 -38.84 -38.48
N THR A 252 -4.65 -37.96 -37.77
CA THR A 252 -3.73 -36.99 -38.36
C THR A 252 -2.31 -37.54 -38.25
N GLY A 253 -1.74 -38.01 -39.36
CA GLY A 253 -0.31 -38.38 -39.39
C GLY A 253 0.54 -37.24 -38.81
N HIS A 254 1.55 -37.59 -38.01
CA HIS A 254 2.32 -36.67 -37.16
C HIS A 254 2.94 -35.51 -37.97
N GLN A 255 2.20 -34.42 -38.16
CA GLN A 255 2.73 -33.22 -38.81
C GLN A 255 3.60 -32.47 -37.81
N ALA A 256 4.81 -32.06 -38.23
CA ALA A 256 5.71 -31.25 -37.42
C ALA A 256 5.00 -29.99 -36.86
N PRO A 257 5.37 -29.49 -35.66
CA PRO A 257 4.79 -28.29 -35.09
C PRO A 257 4.78 -27.13 -36.09
N TRP A 258 3.73 -26.30 -36.07
CA TRP A 258 3.51 -25.27 -37.09
C TRP A 258 4.70 -24.30 -37.22
N TYR A 259 5.39 -23.99 -36.12
CA TYR A 259 6.58 -23.14 -36.12
C TYR A 259 7.78 -23.79 -36.82
N VAL A 260 7.92 -25.13 -36.78
CA VAL A 260 8.95 -25.87 -37.54
C VAL A 260 8.64 -25.84 -39.04
N ARG A 261 7.35 -25.94 -39.41
CA ARG A 261 6.90 -25.81 -40.80
C ARG A 261 7.07 -24.39 -41.32
N LEU A 262 6.82 -23.39 -40.47
CA LEU A 262 7.04 -21.98 -40.77
C LEU A 262 8.53 -21.69 -40.93
N TRP A 263 9.38 -22.17 -40.00
CA TRP A 263 10.84 -22.04 -40.10
C TRP A 263 11.41 -22.75 -41.33
N ALA A 264 10.93 -23.96 -41.67
CA ALA A 264 11.33 -24.65 -42.89
C ALA A 264 10.92 -23.89 -44.16
N ARG A 265 9.73 -23.26 -44.16
CA ARG A 265 9.28 -22.37 -45.24
C ARG A 265 10.10 -21.08 -45.33
N ILE A 266 10.45 -20.46 -44.21
CA ILE A 266 11.25 -19.23 -44.16
C ILE A 266 12.71 -19.50 -44.52
N THR A 267 13.27 -20.65 -44.12
CA THR A 267 14.68 -21.01 -44.36
C THR A 267 14.94 -21.81 -45.64
N LYS A 268 13.92 -22.03 -46.49
CA LYS A 268 13.99 -22.84 -47.73
C LYS A 268 14.69 -24.21 -47.55
N LYS A 269 14.55 -24.83 -46.38
CA LYS A 269 15.04 -26.21 -46.13
C LYS A 269 13.90 -27.22 -46.42
N PRO A 270 14.22 -28.44 -46.89
CA PRO A 270 13.20 -29.46 -47.15
C PRO A 270 12.38 -29.72 -45.88
N GLN A 271 11.06 -29.86 -46.05
CA GLN A 271 10.14 -30.15 -44.95
C GLN A 271 10.58 -31.44 -44.24
N PRO A 272 10.60 -31.48 -42.89
CA PRO A 272 10.95 -32.69 -42.18
C PRO A 272 9.98 -33.81 -42.54
N GLN A 273 10.52 -34.95 -43.00
CA GLN A 273 9.76 -36.13 -43.39
C GLN A 273 8.99 -36.68 -42.19
N THR A 274 7.70 -36.94 -42.39
CA THR A 274 6.86 -37.68 -41.46
C THR A 274 7.34 -39.14 -41.42
N VAL A 275 7.82 -39.57 -40.26
CA VAL A 275 8.17 -40.98 -40.03
C VAL A 275 6.88 -41.80 -40.05
N ALA A 276 6.76 -42.73 -41.01
CA ALA A 276 5.71 -43.75 -41.00
C ALA A 276 6.04 -44.76 -39.88
N ILE A 277 5.09 -44.99 -38.96
CA ILE A 277 5.28 -45.87 -37.80
C ILE A 277 4.75 -47.27 -38.16
N SER A 278 5.59 -48.30 -37.99
CA SER A 278 5.22 -49.72 -37.93
C SER A 278 4.53 -50.04 -36.59
N GLN A 279 3.54 -50.93 -36.62
CA GLN A 279 2.52 -51.15 -35.57
C GLN A 279 3.03 -51.62 -34.18
N ASP A 280 4.32 -51.88 -33.96
CA ASP A 280 4.82 -52.55 -32.74
C ASP A 280 5.66 -51.70 -31.78
N HIS A 281 5.89 -50.40 -32.06
CA HIS A 281 6.60 -49.52 -31.14
C HIS A 281 5.78 -48.30 -30.75
N HIS A 282 5.41 -48.22 -29.46
CA HIS A 282 4.80 -47.04 -28.86
C HIS A 282 5.69 -45.82 -29.11
N TYR A 283 5.17 -44.86 -29.89
CA TYR A 283 5.82 -43.57 -30.13
C TYR A 283 5.98 -42.84 -28.79
N ASP A 284 7.23 -42.58 -28.39
CA ASP A 284 7.55 -41.75 -27.23
C ASP A 284 7.92 -40.33 -27.71
N PRO A 285 7.03 -39.33 -27.51
CA PRO A 285 7.25 -37.94 -27.93
C PRO A 285 8.53 -37.31 -27.35
N TYR A 286 9.11 -37.91 -26.31
CA TYR A 286 10.29 -37.43 -25.59
C TYR A 286 11.62 -37.90 -26.19
N GLN A 287 11.64 -38.58 -27.33
CA GLN A 287 12.87 -39.03 -28.01
C GLN A 287 13.48 -38.03 -29.01
N SER A 288 12.99 -36.78 -29.07
CA SER A 288 13.55 -35.77 -29.99
C SER A 288 14.97 -35.33 -29.60
N SER A 289 15.76 -34.85 -30.58
CA SER A 289 17.16 -34.41 -30.36
C SER A 289 17.33 -33.34 -29.28
N PHE A 290 16.28 -32.55 -29.03
CA PHE A 290 16.26 -31.56 -27.94
C PHE A 290 16.10 -32.25 -26.57
N TYR A 291 15.12 -33.14 -26.43
CA TYR A 291 14.89 -33.87 -25.18
C TYR A 291 16.05 -34.80 -24.84
N LEU A 292 16.74 -35.37 -25.84
CA LEU A 292 17.96 -36.15 -25.61
C LEU A 292 19.11 -35.31 -25.03
N ARG A 293 19.27 -34.05 -25.47
CA ARG A 293 20.25 -33.12 -24.88
C ARG A 293 19.87 -32.73 -23.47
N PHE A 294 18.59 -32.42 -23.24
CA PHE A 294 18.07 -32.11 -21.91
C PHE A 294 18.24 -33.30 -20.96
N ARG A 295 17.95 -34.53 -21.41
CA ARG A 295 18.17 -35.78 -20.67
C ARG A 295 19.63 -35.92 -20.23
N LYS A 296 20.58 -35.67 -21.14
CA LYS A 296 22.02 -35.65 -20.82
C LYS A 296 22.39 -34.59 -19.78
N MET A 297 21.79 -33.40 -19.83
CA MET A 297 22.01 -32.35 -18.83
C MET A 297 21.47 -32.77 -17.46
N VAL A 298 20.26 -33.34 -17.40
CA VAL A 298 19.68 -33.86 -16.15
C VAL A 298 20.52 -35.01 -15.60
N GLU A 299 20.97 -35.95 -16.45
CA GLU A 299 21.85 -37.05 -16.05
C GLU A 299 23.18 -36.53 -15.49
N PHE A 300 23.76 -35.48 -16.10
CA PHE A 300 24.95 -34.81 -15.59
C PHE A 300 24.69 -34.21 -14.20
N CYS A 301 23.57 -33.52 -14.00
CA CYS A 301 23.19 -32.97 -12.70
C CYS A 301 23.01 -34.05 -11.62
N VAL A 302 22.39 -35.18 -11.96
CA VAL A 302 22.19 -36.30 -11.02
C VAL A 302 23.51 -37.02 -10.73
N THR A 303 24.40 -37.15 -11.72
CA THR A 303 25.74 -37.77 -11.56
C THR A 303 26.62 -36.92 -10.64
N TYR A 304 26.69 -35.61 -10.89
CA TYR A 304 27.45 -34.65 -10.09
C TYR A 304 26.60 -33.99 -8.99
N ARG A 305 25.65 -34.73 -8.40
CA ARG A 305 24.69 -34.20 -7.42
C ARG A 305 25.29 -33.39 -6.28
N LYS A 306 26.49 -33.76 -5.79
CA LYS A 306 27.17 -33.02 -4.71
C LYS A 306 27.62 -31.63 -5.17
N THR A 307 28.12 -31.49 -6.40
CA THR A 307 28.57 -30.19 -6.92
C THR A 307 27.38 -29.29 -7.23
N VAL A 308 26.29 -29.85 -7.78
CA VAL A 308 25.04 -29.10 -8.02
C VAL A 308 24.49 -28.55 -6.71
N ILE A 309 24.39 -29.39 -5.67
CA ILE A 309 23.90 -28.96 -4.35
C ILE A 309 24.82 -27.89 -3.75
N ALA A 310 26.14 -28.09 -3.76
CA ALA A 310 27.09 -27.13 -3.23
C ALA A 310 27.04 -25.78 -3.96
N THR A 311 26.92 -25.79 -5.29
CA THR A 311 26.80 -24.57 -6.11
C THR A 311 25.50 -23.85 -5.83
N THR A 312 24.36 -24.55 -5.75
CA THR A 312 23.07 -23.93 -5.41
C THR A 312 23.09 -23.31 -4.02
N VAL A 313 23.67 -23.99 -3.03
CA VAL A 313 23.83 -23.44 -1.68
C VAL A 313 24.76 -22.22 -1.68
N GLY A 314 25.86 -22.25 -2.43
CA GLY A 314 26.77 -21.10 -2.60
C GLY A 314 26.07 -19.89 -3.21
N ILE A 315 25.27 -20.09 -4.26
CA ILE A 315 24.46 -19.02 -4.88
C ILE A 315 23.40 -18.51 -3.91
N PHE A 316 22.77 -19.39 -3.11
CA PHE A 316 21.81 -18.99 -2.09
C PHE A 316 22.46 -18.08 -1.03
N VAL A 317 23.61 -18.47 -0.50
CA VAL A 317 24.36 -17.66 0.48
C VAL A 317 24.76 -16.31 -0.14
N LEU A 318 25.25 -16.30 -1.39
CA LEU A 318 25.56 -15.07 -2.11
C LEU A 318 24.32 -14.17 -2.26
N SER A 319 23.16 -14.74 -2.59
CA SER A 319 21.90 -13.99 -2.69
C SER A 319 21.49 -13.37 -1.36
N VAL A 320 21.63 -14.09 -0.24
CA VAL A 320 21.35 -13.55 1.10
C VAL A 320 22.30 -12.40 1.44
N LEU A 321 23.58 -12.49 1.06
CA LEU A 321 24.53 -11.38 1.23
C LEU A 321 24.16 -10.17 0.36
N MET A 322 23.79 -10.39 -0.91
CA MET A 322 23.35 -9.34 -1.84
C MET A 322 22.01 -8.71 -1.43
N PHE A 323 21.19 -9.39 -0.62
CA PHE A 323 19.93 -8.82 -0.11
C PHE A 323 20.16 -7.54 0.70
N LYS A 324 21.31 -7.38 1.36
CA LYS A 324 21.67 -6.15 2.08
C LYS A 324 21.75 -4.91 1.17
N MET A 325 21.94 -5.11 -0.13
CA MET A 325 21.99 -4.02 -1.12
C MET A 325 20.60 -3.65 -1.66
N VAL A 326 19.56 -4.44 -1.36
CA VAL A 326 18.19 -4.17 -1.83
C VAL A 326 17.57 -3.09 -0.94
N PRO A 327 17.14 -1.95 -1.50
CA PRO A 327 16.48 -0.91 -0.71
C PRO A 327 15.18 -1.43 -0.09
N GLN A 328 14.90 -1.09 1.16
CA GLN A 328 13.68 -1.51 1.86
C GLN A 328 12.64 -0.38 1.86
N GLN A 329 11.41 -0.65 1.44
CA GLN A 329 10.31 0.33 1.54
C GLN A 329 9.14 -0.26 2.33
N PHE A 330 8.33 0.55 3.00
CA PHE A 330 7.10 0.03 3.61
C PHE A 330 5.99 -0.10 2.54
N PHE A 331 5.43 1.03 2.11
CA PHE A 331 4.45 1.14 1.02
C PHE A 331 4.92 2.10 -0.07
N PRO A 332 4.58 1.84 -1.35
CA PRO A 332 4.80 2.79 -2.43
C PRO A 332 3.80 3.96 -2.37
N PRO A 333 4.14 5.12 -2.97
CA PRO A 333 3.25 6.26 -3.05
C PRO A 333 1.98 5.97 -3.88
N SER A 334 0.96 6.79 -3.70
CA SER A 334 -0.31 6.67 -4.42
C SER A 334 -0.19 7.06 -5.90
N ASN A 335 -1.04 6.46 -6.74
CA ASN A 335 -1.20 6.81 -8.15
C ASN A 335 -2.25 7.91 -8.36
N ARG A 336 -2.55 8.69 -7.32
CA ARG A 336 -3.45 9.83 -7.46
C ARG A 336 -2.72 11.11 -7.83
N ALA A 337 -3.45 12.05 -8.42
CA ALA A 337 -2.91 13.29 -8.95
C ALA A 337 -2.88 14.44 -7.93
N GLU A 338 -3.38 14.23 -6.70
CA GLU A 338 -3.32 15.24 -5.65
C GLU A 338 -1.92 15.35 -5.03
N ILE A 339 -1.54 16.58 -4.71
CA ILE A 339 -0.34 16.98 -3.97
C ILE A 339 -0.81 17.72 -2.72
N LEU A 340 -0.24 17.38 -1.56
CA LEU A 340 -0.46 18.12 -0.32
C LEU A 340 0.68 19.10 -0.10
N VAL A 341 0.33 20.34 0.25
CA VAL A 341 1.31 21.35 0.65
C VAL A 341 0.93 21.89 2.02
N ASP A 342 1.74 21.57 3.03
CA ASP A 342 1.56 22.06 4.38
C ASP A 342 2.38 23.33 4.58
N LEU A 343 1.75 24.34 5.16
CA LEU A 343 2.37 25.58 5.62
C LEU A 343 2.21 25.67 7.14
N LYS A 344 3.32 25.68 7.88
CA LYS A 344 3.32 25.89 9.32
C LYS A 344 4.18 27.12 9.66
N LEU A 345 3.53 28.13 10.21
CA LEU A 345 4.17 29.31 10.79
C LEU A 345 4.57 28.99 12.24
N GLU A 346 5.38 29.87 12.83
CA GLU A 346 5.74 29.83 14.26
C GLU A 346 4.49 29.82 15.15
N GLU A 347 4.62 29.18 16.32
CA GLU A 347 3.53 29.09 17.27
C GLU A 347 3.12 30.49 17.80
N GLY A 348 1.82 30.73 17.95
CA GLY A 348 1.27 32.05 18.28
C GLY A 348 1.05 33.00 17.08
N ALA A 349 1.41 32.61 15.86
CA ALA A 349 1.06 33.37 14.66
C ALA A 349 -0.46 33.52 14.48
N SER A 350 -0.92 34.71 14.09
CA SER A 350 -2.33 34.97 13.86
C SER A 350 -2.84 34.28 12.58
N LEU A 351 -4.13 33.96 12.54
CA LEU A 351 -4.76 33.42 11.34
C LEU A 351 -4.62 34.36 10.13
N THR A 352 -4.56 35.68 10.37
CA THR A 352 -4.32 36.69 9.33
C THR A 352 -2.93 36.59 8.72
N ALA A 353 -1.90 36.30 9.53
CA ALA A 353 -0.53 36.09 9.03
C ALA A 353 -0.47 34.81 8.17
N THR A 354 -1.12 33.74 8.62
CA THR A 354 -1.24 32.50 7.85
C THR A 354 -1.98 32.72 6.53
N GLU A 355 -3.06 33.51 6.52
CA GLU A 355 -3.78 33.86 5.29
C GLU A 355 -2.90 34.65 4.30
N GLN A 356 -2.04 35.55 4.78
CA GLN A 356 -1.11 36.27 3.92
C GLN A 356 -0.08 35.33 3.27
N ALA A 357 0.42 34.33 4.02
CA ALA A 357 1.31 33.31 3.47
C ALA A 357 0.58 32.46 2.41
N VAL A 358 -0.67 32.06 2.69
CA VAL A 358 -1.54 31.33 1.75
C VAL A 358 -1.72 32.11 0.45
N LYS A 359 -2.05 33.40 0.50
CA LYS A 359 -2.25 34.24 -0.70
C LYS A 359 -1.02 34.31 -1.60
N LYS A 360 0.20 34.30 -1.03
CA LYS A 360 1.44 34.25 -1.82
C LYS A 360 1.57 32.94 -2.60
N VAL A 361 1.19 31.82 -1.98
CA VAL A 361 1.19 30.50 -2.64
C VAL A 361 0.06 30.41 -3.67
N GLU A 362 -1.12 30.96 -3.40
CA GLU A 362 -2.22 31.04 -4.38
C GLU A 362 -1.79 31.79 -5.66
N GLN A 363 -1.11 32.93 -5.52
CA GLN A 363 -0.57 33.70 -6.65
C GLN A 363 0.50 32.96 -7.45
N PHE A 364 1.25 32.07 -6.79
CA PHE A 364 2.22 31.21 -7.45
C PHE A 364 1.49 30.09 -8.24
N LEU A 365 0.58 29.38 -7.58
CA LEU A 365 -0.19 28.28 -8.17
C LEU A 365 -1.06 28.75 -9.35
N SER A 366 -1.60 29.97 -9.31
CA SER A 366 -2.42 30.51 -10.40
C SER A 366 -1.66 30.71 -11.72
N LYS A 367 -0.31 30.72 -11.68
CA LYS A 367 0.54 30.87 -12.87
C LYS A 367 1.03 29.54 -13.44
N GLN A 368 0.88 28.45 -12.68
CA GLN A 368 1.36 27.13 -13.05
C GLN A 368 0.36 26.45 -14.00
N LYS A 369 0.87 25.82 -15.08
CA LYS A 369 0.07 25.01 -15.99
C LYS A 369 -0.07 23.58 -15.46
N GLY A 370 -1.12 22.87 -15.88
CA GLY A 370 -1.35 21.46 -15.49
C GLY A 370 -2.02 21.27 -14.13
N ILE A 371 -2.62 22.32 -13.56
CA ILE A 371 -3.43 22.26 -12.34
C ILE A 371 -4.91 22.33 -12.73
N ASP A 372 -5.68 21.31 -12.36
CA ASP A 372 -7.14 21.29 -12.54
C ASP A 372 -7.81 22.16 -11.48
N ASN A 373 -7.42 21.97 -10.22
CA ASN A 373 -7.82 22.85 -9.12
C ASN A 373 -6.82 22.83 -7.93
N TYR A 374 -6.99 23.76 -7.00
CA TYR A 374 -6.31 23.81 -5.71
C TYR A 374 -7.24 24.42 -4.67
N VAL A 375 -7.13 23.91 -3.44
CA VAL A 375 -7.90 24.36 -2.28
C VAL A 375 -6.96 24.62 -1.14
N ALA A 376 -7.09 25.77 -0.49
CA ALA A 376 -6.38 26.10 0.73
C ALA A 376 -7.33 26.01 1.93
N TYR A 377 -6.92 25.28 2.94
CA TYR A 377 -7.54 25.24 4.26
C TYR A 377 -6.68 26.09 5.19
N VAL A 378 -7.20 27.25 5.61
CA VAL A 378 -6.48 28.22 6.44
C VAL A 378 -6.96 28.08 7.88
N GLY A 379 -6.04 27.78 8.80
CA GLY A 379 -6.35 27.56 10.22
C GLY A 379 -6.70 26.11 10.56
N THR A 380 -6.65 25.19 9.60
CA THR A 380 -6.98 23.77 9.77
C THR A 380 -6.41 22.94 8.63
N GLY A 381 -6.28 21.63 8.83
CA GLY A 381 -6.05 20.67 7.75
C GLY A 381 -7.28 20.42 6.89
N SER A 382 -7.07 19.81 5.72
CA SER A 382 -8.15 19.34 4.86
C SER A 382 -9.01 18.29 5.56
N PRO A 383 -10.33 18.24 5.29
CA PRO A 383 -11.17 17.15 5.77
C PRO A 383 -10.70 15.84 5.15
N ARG A 384 -10.94 14.71 5.84
CA ARG A 384 -10.53 13.40 5.34
C ARG A 384 -11.31 13.04 4.07
N PHE A 385 -10.68 13.15 2.90
CA PHE A 385 -11.22 12.74 1.59
C PHE A 385 -10.61 11.42 1.08
N TYR A 386 -9.51 10.96 1.66
CA TYR A 386 -8.93 9.64 1.44
C TYR A 386 -8.56 9.01 2.80
N LEU A 387 -8.71 7.68 2.91
CA LEU A 387 -8.64 7.00 4.20
C LEU A 387 -7.26 7.13 4.91
N PRO A 388 -6.12 6.93 4.23
CA PRO A 388 -4.79 7.16 4.79
C PRO A 388 -4.41 8.62 5.11
N LEU A 389 -5.33 9.60 5.05
CA LEU A 389 -4.99 10.99 5.35
C LEU A 389 -4.73 11.19 6.84
N ASP A 390 -3.52 11.65 7.15
CA ASP A 390 -3.14 12.17 8.45
C ASP A 390 -3.82 13.53 8.67
N GLN A 391 -4.79 13.58 9.58
CA GLN A 391 -5.59 14.77 9.83
C GLN A 391 -4.89 15.70 10.81
N GLN A 392 -4.68 16.94 10.39
CA GLN A 392 -4.13 17.98 11.25
C GLN A 392 -5.23 18.64 12.08
N LEU A 393 -4.93 18.93 13.35
CA LEU A 393 -5.84 19.65 14.24
C LEU A 393 -5.94 21.13 13.82
N PRO A 394 -7.09 21.79 14.05
CA PRO A 394 -7.23 23.22 13.81
C PRO A 394 -6.21 24.04 14.61
N GLN A 395 -5.42 24.86 13.91
CA GLN A 395 -4.38 25.72 14.48
C GLN A 395 -4.25 26.99 13.64
N ALA A 396 -4.24 28.16 14.28
CA ALA A 396 -4.17 29.44 13.57
C ALA A 396 -2.89 29.62 12.73
N SER A 397 -1.78 29.02 13.18
CA SER A 397 -0.46 29.03 12.54
C SER A 397 -0.31 27.99 11.42
N PHE A 398 -1.36 27.23 11.07
CA PHE A 398 -1.31 26.16 10.08
C PHE A 398 -2.24 26.40 8.90
N ALA A 399 -1.78 26.04 7.70
CA ALA A 399 -2.62 25.91 6.52
C ALA A 399 -2.18 24.71 5.68
N GLN A 400 -3.14 24.10 4.98
CA GLN A 400 -2.89 22.99 4.08
C GLN A 400 -3.52 23.25 2.71
N PHE A 401 -2.75 23.04 1.64
CA PHE A 401 -3.25 23.00 0.29
C PHE A 401 -3.45 21.57 -0.17
N VAL A 402 -4.53 21.37 -0.92
CA VAL A 402 -4.75 20.20 -1.78
C VAL A 402 -4.71 20.69 -3.21
N VAL A 403 -3.68 20.31 -3.96
CA VAL A 403 -3.49 20.70 -5.37
C VAL A 403 -3.76 19.48 -6.25
N LEU A 404 -4.75 19.55 -7.13
CA LEU A 404 -5.10 18.50 -8.08
C LEU A 404 -4.44 18.79 -9.43
N ALA A 405 -3.49 17.95 -9.83
CA ALA A 405 -2.87 18.02 -11.15
C ALA A 405 -3.71 17.31 -12.22
N SER A 406 -3.59 17.74 -13.49
CA SER A 406 -4.30 17.16 -14.63
C SER A 406 -3.82 15.75 -14.97
N SER A 407 -2.54 15.46 -14.72
CA SER A 407 -1.92 14.15 -14.96
C SER A 407 -0.87 13.79 -13.90
N LEU A 408 -0.38 12.54 -13.93
CA LEU A 408 0.70 12.10 -13.05
C LEU A 408 2.05 12.75 -13.40
N ASP A 409 2.28 13.02 -14.68
CA ASP A 409 3.49 13.71 -15.13
C ASP A 409 3.47 15.18 -14.68
N ASP A 410 2.32 15.85 -14.85
CA ASP A 410 2.11 17.21 -14.34
C ASP A 410 2.27 17.25 -12.81
N ARG A 411 1.73 16.25 -12.09
CA ARG A 411 1.86 16.14 -10.63
C ARG A 411 3.33 16.11 -10.22
N ASP A 412 4.13 15.29 -10.88
CA ASP A 412 5.55 15.12 -10.54
C ASP A 412 6.38 16.36 -10.89
N GLU A 413 6.03 17.06 -11.97
CA GLU A 413 6.63 18.35 -12.34
C GLU A 413 6.26 19.47 -11.35
N ILE A 414 4.97 19.62 -11.06
CA ILE A 414 4.43 20.62 -10.11
C ILE A 414 5.03 20.38 -8.72
N ARG A 415 5.13 19.13 -8.27
CA ARG A 415 5.76 18.78 -6.99
C ARG A 415 7.20 19.29 -6.92
N ARG A 416 8.04 18.98 -7.92
CA ARG A 416 9.46 19.42 -7.96
C ARG A 416 9.57 20.94 -7.98
N SER A 417 8.69 21.60 -8.72
CA SER A 417 8.61 23.06 -8.77
C SER A 417 8.26 23.64 -7.39
N LEU A 418 7.22 23.12 -6.74
CA LEU A 418 6.79 23.53 -5.41
C LEU A 418 7.88 23.33 -4.35
N GLU A 419 8.53 22.17 -4.32
CA GLU A 419 9.59 21.84 -3.36
C GLU A 419 10.74 22.86 -3.34
N THR A 420 11.03 23.45 -4.49
CA THR A 420 12.12 24.43 -4.66
C THR A 420 11.62 25.86 -4.44
N GLN A 421 10.55 26.25 -5.13
CA GLN A 421 10.11 27.64 -5.17
C GLN A 421 9.38 28.09 -3.91
N ILE A 422 8.65 27.19 -3.24
CA ILE A 422 7.86 27.58 -2.07
C ILE A 422 8.74 28.02 -0.90
N LYS A 423 9.93 27.41 -0.76
CA LYS A 423 10.94 27.78 0.24
C LYS A 423 11.53 29.17 -0.02
N GLN A 424 11.66 29.55 -1.29
CA GLN A 424 12.13 30.88 -1.68
C GLN A 424 11.03 31.94 -1.48
N LEU A 425 9.77 31.58 -1.73
CA LEU A 425 8.61 32.46 -1.55
C LEU A 425 8.30 32.75 -0.07
N LEU A 426 8.52 31.76 0.79
CA LEU A 426 8.19 31.81 2.21
C LEU A 426 9.36 31.29 3.09
N PRO A 427 10.49 32.03 3.16
CA PRO A 427 11.67 31.58 3.92
C PRO A 427 11.41 31.45 5.43
N GLN A 428 10.45 32.21 5.96
CA GLN A 428 10.06 32.20 7.38
C GLN A 428 8.98 31.17 7.73
N VAL A 429 8.49 30.38 6.75
CA VAL A 429 7.42 29.40 6.97
C VAL A 429 7.97 28.01 6.74
N ARG A 430 7.67 27.09 7.66
CA ARG A 430 7.98 25.68 7.42
C ARG A 430 7.02 25.15 6.37
N THR A 431 7.57 24.73 5.24
CA THR A 431 6.81 24.22 4.10
C THR A 431 7.12 22.76 3.87
N ARG A 432 6.10 21.97 3.55
CA ARG A 432 6.26 20.56 3.21
C ARG A 432 5.37 20.23 2.02
N VAL A 433 5.97 19.69 0.97
CA VAL A 433 5.27 19.18 -0.21
C VAL A 433 5.31 17.66 -0.12
N SER A 434 4.16 17.01 -0.17
CA SER A 434 4.07 15.55 -0.05
C SER A 434 3.04 14.98 -1.01
N LEU A 435 3.27 13.72 -1.40
CA LEU A 435 2.32 12.93 -2.18
C LEU A 435 1.45 12.11 -1.25
N LEU A 436 0.26 11.75 -1.71
CA LEU A 436 -0.60 10.84 -0.98
C LEU A 436 0.05 9.45 -0.92
N GLU A 437 -0.02 8.80 0.24
CA GLU A 437 0.55 7.48 0.48
C GLU A 437 -0.52 6.37 0.40
N ASN A 438 -0.09 5.14 0.11
CA ASN A 438 -0.93 3.95 0.29
C ASN A 438 -0.60 3.30 1.63
N GLY A 439 -1.58 2.61 2.23
CA GLY A 439 -1.40 1.90 3.49
C GLY A 439 -1.79 2.74 4.70
N PRO A 440 -1.37 2.34 5.92
CA PRO A 440 -1.67 3.07 7.15
C PRO A 440 -1.05 4.47 7.17
N PRO A 441 -1.71 5.48 7.78
CA PRO A 441 -1.16 6.83 7.89
C PRO A 441 0.08 6.84 8.79
N VAL A 442 1.22 7.28 8.25
CA VAL A 442 2.48 7.40 9.01
C VAL A 442 2.88 8.86 9.25
N GLY A 443 2.31 9.83 8.52
CA GLY A 443 2.62 11.25 8.65
C GLY A 443 3.99 11.61 8.05
N TYR A 444 5.03 11.65 8.89
CA TYR A 444 6.41 11.89 8.46
C TYR A 444 7.18 10.58 8.27
N PRO A 445 8.03 10.46 7.24
CA PRO A 445 8.76 9.23 6.94
C PRO A 445 9.74 8.86 8.06
N LEU A 446 10.42 9.87 8.64
CA LEU A 446 11.34 9.73 9.77
C LEU A 446 10.75 10.38 11.01
N GLN A 447 10.67 9.61 12.09
CA GLN A 447 10.24 10.09 13.39
C GLN A 447 11.08 9.45 14.50
N TYR A 448 11.47 10.24 15.49
CA TYR A 448 12.04 9.75 16.75
C TYR A 448 11.27 10.37 17.90
N ARG A 449 10.85 9.54 18.85
CA ARG A 449 10.05 9.97 20.00
C ARG A 449 10.91 9.97 21.23
N VAL A 450 11.01 11.13 21.88
CA VAL A 450 11.67 11.31 23.17
C VAL A 450 10.59 11.44 24.22
N SER A 451 10.55 10.51 25.17
CA SER A 451 9.52 10.46 26.23
C SER A 451 10.17 10.59 27.61
N GLY A 452 9.51 11.26 28.54
CA GLY A 452 9.96 11.43 29.92
C GLY A 452 9.05 12.36 30.74
N GLU A 453 9.25 12.43 32.05
CA GLU A 453 8.36 13.17 32.97
C GLU A 453 8.64 14.69 33.00
N ASP A 454 9.92 15.11 32.99
CA ASP A 454 10.30 16.53 32.96
C ASP A 454 10.29 17.10 31.53
N LEU A 455 9.39 18.05 31.28
CA LEU A 455 9.20 18.73 29.99
C LEU A 455 10.49 19.39 29.46
N ASN A 456 11.26 20.02 30.34
CA ASN A 456 12.47 20.76 29.95
C ASN A 456 13.57 19.79 29.52
N LEU A 457 13.74 18.70 30.25
CA LEU A 457 14.70 17.67 29.91
C LEU A 457 14.30 16.95 28.61
N VAL A 458 13.02 16.57 28.45
CA VAL A 458 12.53 15.97 27.19
C VAL A 458 12.80 16.89 26.00
N ARG A 459 12.56 18.21 26.13
CA ARG A 459 12.87 19.19 25.08
C ARG A 459 14.36 19.27 24.77
N LYS A 460 15.22 19.32 25.78
CA LYS A 460 16.67 19.35 25.60
C LYS A 460 17.16 18.12 24.84
N GLU A 461 16.74 16.94 25.26
CA GLU A 461 17.10 15.67 24.62
C GLU A 461 16.52 15.58 23.20
N ALA A 462 15.29 16.04 22.98
CA ALA A 462 14.69 16.10 21.64
C ALA A 462 15.44 17.05 20.69
N GLN A 463 15.96 18.17 21.18
CA GLN A 463 16.83 19.06 20.39
C GLN A 463 18.16 18.40 20.05
N GLN A 464 18.73 17.62 20.96
CA GLN A 464 19.95 16.84 20.69
C GLN A 464 19.71 15.77 19.62
N VAL A 465 18.59 15.04 19.71
CA VAL A 465 18.16 14.10 18.67
C VAL A 465 17.94 14.82 17.34
N ALA A 466 17.27 15.98 17.32
CA ALA A 466 17.06 16.78 16.12
C ALA A 466 18.39 17.24 15.49
N ARG A 467 19.37 17.62 16.30
CA ARG A 467 20.70 18.00 15.82
C ARG A 467 21.38 16.83 15.11
N VAL A 468 21.42 15.65 15.72
CA VAL A 468 22.01 14.45 15.10
C VAL A 468 21.31 14.09 13.79
N ILE A 469 19.97 14.19 13.75
CA ILE A 469 19.22 13.95 12.52
C ILE A 469 19.57 15.00 11.44
N SER A 470 19.74 16.27 11.83
CA SER A 470 20.04 17.37 10.90
C SER A 470 21.47 17.34 10.33
N GLU A 471 22.41 16.70 11.03
CA GLU A 471 23.79 16.50 10.59
C GLU A 471 23.88 15.45 9.46
N ASN A 472 22.88 14.57 9.33
CA ASN A 472 22.83 13.62 8.23
C ASN A 472 22.47 14.34 6.90
N PRO A 473 23.30 14.25 5.85
CA PRO A 473 23.07 14.95 4.58
C PRO A 473 21.79 14.51 3.84
N ASN A 474 21.26 13.33 4.18
CA ASN A 474 20.06 12.74 3.58
C ASN A 474 18.75 13.26 4.19
N THR A 475 18.79 14.04 5.28
CA THR A 475 17.59 14.55 5.94
C THR A 475 17.31 16.01 5.55
N THR A 476 16.05 16.42 5.68
CA THR A 476 15.62 17.80 5.49
C THR A 476 14.39 18.07 6.36
N ASN A 477 14.06 19.36 6.55
CA ASN A 477 12.87 19.77 7.30
C ASN A 477 12.80 19.16 8.71
N VAL A 478 13.94 19.08 9.41
CA VAL A 478 14.01 18.52 10.76
C VAL A 478 13.38 19.50 11.75
N HIS A 479 12.39 19.04 12.51
CA HIS A 479 11.69 19.88 13.48
C HIS A 479 11.07 19.03 14.61
N LEU A 480 10.67 19.70 15.68
CA LEU A 480 9.91 19.11 16.77
C LEU A 480 8.41 19.26 16.49
N ASP A 481 7.61 18.28 16.93
CA ASP A 481 6.15 18.37 16.88
C ASP A 481 5.56 19.32 17.92
N TRP A 482 6.27 19.50 19.04
CA TRP A 482 6.05 20.62 19.94
C TRP A 482 6.58 21.87 19.25
N GLY A 483 5.71 22.87 19.10
CA GLY A 483 6.10 24.17 18.57
C GLY A 483 7.03 24.93 19.51
N GLU A 484 7.39 26.13 19.07
CA GLU A 484 8.05 27.09 19.93
C GLU A 484 7.14 27.46 21.12
N PRO A 485 7.69 27.81 22.28
CA PRO A 485 6.90 28.35 23.38
C PRO A 485 6.11 29.59 22.93
N SER A 486 4.82 29.63 23.26
CA SER A 486 3.92 30.73 22.96
C SER A 486 4.12 31.87 23.95
N LYS A 487 4.01 33.11 23.46
CA LYS A 487 4.01 34.31 24.32
C LYS A 487 2.68 34.40 25.06
N ILE A 488 2.73 34.45 26.38
CA ILE A 488 1.57 34.63 27.24
C ILE A 488 1.71 35.88 28.12
N ILE A 489 0.56 36.43 28.51
CA ILE A 489 0.46 37.51 29.49
C ILE A 489 -0.12 36.90 30.77
N SER A 490 0.73 36.70 31.77
CA SER A 490 0.36 36.15 33.07
C SER A 490 -0.05 37.28 34.01
N ILE A 491 -1.28 37.23 34.53
CA ILE A 491 -1.79 38.20 35.50
C ILE A 491 -1.70 37.58 36.89
N GLN A 492 -0.76 38.06 37.71
CA GLN A 492 -0.63 37.65 39.10
C GLN A 492 -1.43 38.60 39.99
N ILE A 493 -2.54 38.12 40.52
CA ILE A 493 -3.46 38.92 41.34
C ILE A 493 -2.85 39.09 42.75
N ASP A 494 -2.74 40.33 43.20
CA ASP A 494 -2.48 40.65 44.60
C ASP A 494 -3.80 40.53 45.37
N GLN A 495 -4.01 39.37 45.99
CA GLN A 495 -5.27 39.04 46.65
C GLN A 495 -5.58 39.94 47.85
N ASP A 496 -4.58 40.56 48.46
CA ASP A 496 -4.78 41.45 49.60
C ASP A 496 -5.26 42.82 49.11
N ARG A 497 -4.61 43.37 48.08
CA ARG A 497 -5.05 44.62 47.44
C ARG A 497 -6.39 44.48 46.74
N ALA A 498 -6.62 43.38 46.01
CA ALA A 498 -7.89 43.13 45.33
C ALA A 498 -9.05 43.12 46.35
N ARG A 499 -8.89 42.43 47.49
CA ARG A 499 -9.91 42.41 48.56
C ARG A 499 -10.13 43.78 49.19
N GLN A 500 -9.08 44.55 49.45
CA GLN A 500 -9.20 45.92 49.97
C GLN A 500 -10.00 46.83 49.02
N MET A 501 -9.83 46.64 47.71
CA MET A 501 -10.55 47.39 46.67
C MET A 501 -11.93 46.79 46.34
N GLY A 502 -12.37 45.75 47.05
CA GLY A 502 -13.67 45.12 46.83
C GLY A 502 -13.78 44.38 45.49
N VAL A 503 -12.70 43.75 45.04
CA VAL A 503 -12.63 42.94 43.81
C VAL A 503 -12.25 41.50 44.16
N SER A 504 -13.07 40.53 43.76
CA SER A 504 -12.70 39.11 43.85
C SER A 504 -11.94 38.63 42.61
N SER A 505 -11.21 37.52 42.73
CA SER A 505 -10.53 36.90 41.58
C SER A 505 -11.52 36.44 40.50
N LEU A 506 -12.73 36.06 40.89
CA LEU A 506 -13.80 35.65 39.96
C LEU A 506 -14.34 36.86 39.19
N ASP A 507 -14.58 37.98 39.88
CA ASP A 507 -15.06 39.22 39.25
C ASP A 507 -14.03 39.73 38.24
N LEU A 508 -12.75 39.72 38.63
CA LEU A 508 -11.66 40.09 37.74
C LEU A 508 -11.56 39.16 36.53
N ALA A 509 -11.66 37.85 36.73
CA ALA A 509 -11.62 36.88 35.63
C ALA A 509 -12.80 37.07 34.65
N ASN A 510 -14.01 37.28 35.18
CA ASN A 510 -15.20 37.54 34.38
C ASN A 510 -15.10 38.87 33.61
N PHE A 511 -14.60 39.93 34.26
CA PHE A 511 -14.37 41.22 33.63
C PHE A 511 -13.34 41.11 32.51
N LEU A 512 -12.19 40.47 32.75
CA LEU A 512 -11.16 40.28 31.72
C LEU A 512 -11.69 39.43 30.55
N ASN A 513 -12.45 38.38 30.83
CA ASN A 513 -13.06 37.57 29.78
C ASN A 513 -14.06 38.39 28.94
N ALA A 514 -14.92 39.17 29.58
CA ALA A 514 -15.87 40.06 28.92
C ALA A 514 -15.17 41.19 28.14
N SER A 515 -14.12 41.81 28.68
CA SER A 515 -13.43 42.92 28.02
C SER A 515 -12.55 42.45 26.87
N ILE A 516 -11.81 41.34 27.02
CA ILE A 516 -10.81 40.88 26.03
C ILE A 516 -11.42 39.96 24.96
N THR A 517 -11.95 38.81 25.38
CA THR A 517 -12.49 37.78 24.48
C THR A 517 -13.94 38.07 24.09
N GLY A 518 -14.66 38.75 24.97
CA GLY A 518 -16.08 39.01 24.89
C GLY A 518 -16.91 37.87 25.50
N SER A 519 -17.94 38.24 26.24
CA SER A 519 -18.89 37.29 26.85
C SER A 519 -20.12 37.14 25.97
N ALA A 520 -20.51 35.89 25.69
CA ALA A 520 -21.79 35.58 25.07
C ALA A 520 -22.91 35.90 26.06
N ILE A 521 -23.83 36.81 25.71
CA ILE A 521 -24.96 37.18 26.57
C ILE A 521 -26.21 36.42 26.15
N GLU A 522 -26.50 36.40 24.84
CA GLU A 522 -27.73 35.82 24.31
C GLU A 522 -27.55 35.42 22.84
N GLN A 523 -28.58 34.85 22.23
CA GLN A 523 -28.60 34.52 20.81
C GLN A 523 -29.77 35.23 20.12
N TYR A 524 -29.47 35.97 19.06
CA TYR A 524 -30.46 36.55 18.17
C TYR A 524 -30.89 35.51 17.14
N ARG A 525 -32.18 35.16 17.14
CA ARG A 525 -32.73 34.20 16.17
C ARG A 525 -33.20 34.92 14.90
N GLU A 526 -32.50 34.67 13.80
CA GLU A 526 -32.88 35.15 12.47
C GLU A 526 -33.38 33.96 11.64
N LYS A 527 -34.70 33.77 11.59
CA LYS A 527 -35.36 32.61 10.96
C LYS A 527 -34.91 31.27 11.57
N ARG A 528 -33.97 30.59 10.91
CA ARG A 528 -33.38 29.30 11.30
C ARG A 528 -31.95 29.45 11.85
N GLU A 529 -31.37 30.65 11.76
CA GLU A 529 -30.03 30.94 12.26
C GLU A 529 -30.10 31.47 13.68
N LEU A 530 -29.13 31.07 14.51
CA LEU A 530 -28.90 31.59 15.85
C LEU A 530 -27.57 32.34 15.81
N ILE A 531 -27.63 33.66 15.97
CA ILE A 531 -26.48 34.56 15.91
C ILE A 531 -26.14 34.96 17.34
N GLU A 532 -24.95 34.63 17.81
CA GLU A 532 -24.51 34.97 19.17
C GLU A 532 -24.37 36.49 19.34
N ILE A 533 -24.98 37.04 20.39
CA ILE A 533 -24.80 38.42 20.85
C ILE A 533 -23.68 38.40 21.90
N ARG A 534 -22.58 39.09 21.59
CA ARG A 534 -21.39 39.15 22.44
C ARG A 534 -21.13 40.57 22.90
N LEU A 535 -21.03 40.76 24.22
CA LEU A 535 -20.52 41.99 24.81
C LEU A 535 -19.00 41.93 24.89
N ARG A 536 -18.33 42.99 24.48
CA ARG A 536 -16.87 43.10 24.48
C ARG A 536 -16.40 44.51 24.76
N GLY A 537 -15.19 44.64 25.30
CA GLY A 537 -14.51 45.92 25.49
C GLY A 537 -14.13 46.57 24.15
N ASP A 538 -13.73 47.83 24.23
CA ASP A 538 -13.36 48.61 23.05
C ASP A 538 -12.14 47.98 22.32
N LYS A 539 -11.99 48.27 21.02
CA LYS A 539 -10.86 47.76 20.24
C LYS A 539 -9.51 48.21 20.82
N ALA A 540 -9.39 49.43 21.34
CA ALA A 540 -8.13 49.91 21.91
C ALA A 540 -7.70 49.06 23.12
N GLU A 541 -8.65 48.76 24.02
CA GLU A 541 -8.44 47.92 25.20
C GLU A 541 -8.03 46.48 24.88
N ARG A 542 -8.38 45.98 23.68
CA ARG A 542 -8.13 44.60 23.25
C ARG A 542 -6.86 44.40 22.44
N VAL A 543 -6.45 45.41 21.68
CA VAL A 543 -5.30 45.31 20.75
C VAL A 543 -4.02 45.82 21.40
N GLU A 544 -4.12 46.84 22.24
CA GLU A 544 -2.96 47.45 22.87
C GLU A 544 -2.66 46.78 24.21
N VAL A 545 -1.61 45.97 24.21
CA VAL A 545 -1.14 45.26 25.42
C VAL A 545 -0.84 46.23 26.58
N ALA A 546 -0.37 47.45 26.28
CA ALA A 546 -0.09 48.48 27.28
C ALA A 546 -1.37 48.94 28.02
N SER A 547 -2.52 48.92 27.35
CA SER A 547 -3.81 49.34 27.88
C SER A 547 -4.37 48.37 28.92
N LEU A 548 -3.84 47.14 28.99
CA LEU A 548 -4.19 46.17 30.03
C LEU A 548 -3.93 46.72 31.44
N ALA A 549 -2.84 47.46 31.64
CA ALA A 549 -2.48 48.02 32.94
C ALA A 549 -3.49 49.07 33.43
N SER A 550 -4.09 49.81 32.50
CA SER A 550 -5.07 50.87 32.76
C SER A 550 -6.52 50.40 32.68
N LEU A 551 -6.78 49.11 32.46
CA LEU A 551 -8.15 48.57 32.42
C LEU A 551 -8.88 48.89 33.73
N ALA A 552 -10.02 49.56 33.60
CA ALA A 552 -10.84 49.99 34.72
C ALA A 552 -11.71 48.84 35.22
N VAL A 553 -11.19 48.06 36.17
CA VAL A 553 -11.88 46.92 36.76
C VAL A 553 -12.98 47.43 37.70
N PRO A 554 -14.25 47.03 37.51
CA PRO A 554 -15.33 47.43 38.39
C PRO A 554 -15.18 46.79 39.77
N THR A 555 -15.44 47.58 40.81
CA THR A 555 -15.45 47.14 42.22
C THR A 555 -16.87 46.92 42.70
N ALA A 556 -17.06 46.10 43.72
CA ALA A 556 -18.39 45.87 44.33
C ALA A 556 -19.05 47.16 44.86
N ASN A 557 -18.24 48.19 45.16
CA ASN A 557 -18.69 49.48 45.68
C ASN A 557 -19.11 50.47 44.58
N GLY A 558 -19.13 50.05 43.30
CA GLY A 558 -19.51 50.89 42.16
C GLY A 558 -18.40 51.83 41.65
N THR A 559 -17.22 51.80 42.26
CA THR A 559 -16.01 52.48 41.75
C THR A 559 -15.23 51.59 40.77
N THR A 560 -14.25 52.13 40.07
CA THR A 560 -13.32 51.35 39.23
C THR A 560 -11.89 51.47 39.76
N VAL A 561 -11.11 50.39 39.58
CA VAL A 561 -9.69 50.35 39.95
C VAL A 561 -8.86 49.91 38.73
N PRO A 562 -7.73 50.57 38.42
CA PRO A 562 -6.84 50.12 37.37
C PRO A 562 -6.28 48.72 37.67
N LEU A 563 -6.25 47.84 36.66
CA LEU A 563 -5.74 46.47 36.82
C LEU A 563 -4.34 46.42 37.45
N ALA A 564 -3.45 47.34 37.08
CA ALA A 564 -2.08 47.40 37.62
C ALA A 564 -2.00 47.67 39.13
N GLN A 565 -3.06 48.19 39.77
CA GLN A 565 -3.06 48.40 41.23
C GLN A 565 -3.34 47.11 42.01
N ILE A 566 -4.10 46.18 41.41
CA ILE A 566 -4.58 44.95 42.04
C ILE A 566 -3.92 43.67 41.46
N ALA A 567 -3.18 43.79 40.37
CA ALA A 567 -2.47 42.67 39.77
C ALA A 567 -1.15 43.10 39.10
N LYS A 568 -0.17 42.20 39.12
CA LYS A 568 1.09 42.31 38.40
C LYS A 568 0.99 41.61 37.05
N ILE A 569 1.31 42.33 35.99
CA ILE A 569 1.28 41.82 34.62
C ILE A 569 2.70 41.36 34.25
N GLU A 570 2.88 40.08 33.96
CA GLU A 570 4.16 39.48 33.59
C GLU A 570 4.09 38.84 32.20
N TYR A 571 5.14 39.06 31.39
CA TYR A 571 5.29 38.39 30.09
C TYR A 571 6.09 37.12 30.28
N LYS A 572 5.51 35.98 29.88
CA LYS A 572 6.15 34.67 29.99
C LYS A 572 5.99 33.90 28.69
N PHE A 573 6.79 32.84 28.59
CA PHE A 573 6.64 31.83 27.57
C PHE A 573 6.02 30.59 28.20
N GLU A 574 5.07 29.98 27.50
CA GLU A 574 4.44 28.74 27.92
C GLU A 574 4.33 27.79 26.72
N ASP A 575 4.41 26.50 26.97
CA ASP A 575 4.26 25.50 25.92
C ASP A 575 2.80 25.42 25.47
N GLY A 576 2.53 25.89 24.25
CA GLY A 576 1.18 25.92 23.70
C GLY A 576 0.58 24.53 23.40
N LEU A 577 1.41 23.49 23.34
CA LEU A 577 1.00 22.13 23.03
C LEU A 577 1.90 21.10 23.71
N ILE A 578 1.30 20.18 24.46
CA ILE A 578 2.00 19.07 25.13
C ILE A 578 1.38 17.75 24.65
N TRP A 579 2.16 16.95 23.92
CA TRP A 579 1.75 15.62 23.51
C TRP A 579 2.06 14.60 24.60
N HIS A 580 1.07 13.77 24.92
CA HIS A 580 1.23 12.65 25.84
C HIS A 580 1.06 11.33 25.09
N ARG A 581 2.01 10.41 25.25
CA ARG A 581 1.93 9.03 24.73
C ARG A 581 2.11 8.07 25.89
N ASN A 582 1.17 7.14 26.05
CA ASN A 582 1.15 6.22 27.19
C ASN A 582 1.25 6.94 28.55
N ARG A 583 0.59 8.11 28.66
CA ARG A 583 0.61 9.02 29.84
C ARG A 583 1.93 9.72 30.13
N LEU A 584 2.95 9.57 29.29
CA LEU A 584 4.20 10.33 29.41
C LEU A 584 4.23 11.48 28.41
N PRO A 585 4.67 12.69 28.81
CA PRO A 585 5.04 13.74 27.87
C PRO A 585 6.03 13.20 26.83
N THR A 586 5.77 13.47 25.55
CA THR A 586 6.57 12.96 24.45
C THR A 586 6.73 14.02 23.38
N ILE A 587 7.97 14.26 22.96
CA ILE A 587 8.29 15.09 21.80
C ILE A 587 8.68 14.16 20.66
N THR A 588 8.01 14.31 19.52
CA THR A 588 8.37 13.63 18.28
C THR A 588 9.23 14.55 17.44
N VAL A 589 10.50 14.18 17.24
CA VAL A 589 11.36 14.77 16.23
C VAL A 589 10.96 14.21 14.87
N ARG A 590 10.59 15.08 13.94
CA ARG A 590 10.10 14.72 12.60
C ARG A 590 11.08 15.22 11.55
N ALA A 591 11.26 14.44 10.49
CA ALA A 591 12.08 14.84 9.35
C ALA A 591 11.55 14.24 8.04
N ASP A 592 11.81 14.95 6.96
CA ASP A 592 11.66 14.45 5.60
C ASP A 592 13.03 13.98 5.06
N ILE A 593 13.02 13.21 3.98
CA ILE A 593 14.23 12.69 3.34
C ILE A 593 14.51 13.53 2.09
N ARG A 594 15.73 14.04 1.98
CA ARG A 594 16.20 14.89 0.88
C ARG A 594 16.50 14.11 -0.39
N THR A 595 17.06 12.92 -0.23
CA THR A 595 17.48 12.03 -1.32
C THR A 595 16.39 11.00 -1.65
N ASN A 596 16.57 10.23 -2.72
CA ASN A 596 15.65 9.12 -3.06
C ASN A 596 15.86 7.87 -2.18
N LEU A 597 16.58 7.99 -1.06
CA LEU A 597 16.78 6.90 -0.13
C LEU A 597 15.48 6.56 0.60
N GLN A 598 15.38 5.31 1.01
CA GLN A 598 14.22 4.85 1.77
C GLN A 598 14.39 5.15 3.26
N PRO A 599 13.29 5.37 4.00
CA PRO A 599 13.36 5.70 5.43
C PRO A 599 14.12 4.67 6.27
N ALA A 600 13.95 3.38 5.98
CA ALA A 600 14.63 2.31 6.69
C ALA A 600 16.17 2.40 6.57
N THR A 601 16.68 2.81 5.40
CA THR A 601 18.11 3.01 5.17
C THR A 601 18.64 4.16 6.01
N VAL A 602 17.94 5.30 6.03
CA VAL A 602 18.36 6.49 6.80
C VAL A 602 18.28 6.23 8.32
N VAL A 603 17.27 5.49 8.79
CA VAL A 603 17.21 5.05 10.19
C VAL A 603 18.40 4.13 10.52
N GLY A 604 18.78 3.24 9.59
CA GLY A 604 19.98 2.40 9.75
C GLY A 604 21.29 3.21 9.83
N GLU A 605 21.43 4.26 9.03
CA GLU A 605 22.58 5.19 9.10
C GLU A 605 22.65 5.94 10.45
N LEU A 606 21.49 6.26 11.03
CA LEU A 606 21.40 6.99 12.30
C LEU A 606 21.49 6.07 13.53
N ALA A 607 21.44 4.75 13.36
CA ALA A 607 21.30 3.80 14.46
C ALA A 607 22.42 3.91 15.50
N GLU A 608 23.68 3.94 15.07
CA GLU A 608 24.83 4.03 15.99
C GLU A 608 24.82 5.34 16.80
N SER A 609 24.53 6.47 16.15
CA SER A 609 24.44 7.76 16.82
C SER A 609 23.26 7.82 17.80
N MET A 610 22.13 7.21 17.45
CA MET A 610 20.96 7.13 18.33
C MET A 610 21.19 6.20 19.51
N ASP A 611 21.94 5.11 19.33
CA ASP A 611 22.30 4.19 20.42
C ASP A 611 23.26 4.85 21.44
N LYS A 612 24.19 5.69 20.97
CA LYS A 612 25.02 6.53 21.85
C LYS A 612 24.16 7.48 22.69
N LEU A 613 23.22 8.19 22.07
CA LEU A 613 22.29 9.07 22.79
C LEU A 613 21.44 8.30 23.80
N ARG A 614 20.91 7.13 23.44
CA ARG A 614 20.14 6.28 24.35
C ARG A 614 20.92 5.87 25.60
N ALA A 615 22.22 5.62 25.47
CA ALA A 615 23.08 5.24 26.58
C ALA A 615 23.35 6.40 27.56
N GLU A 616 23.26 7.65 27.09
CA GLU A 616 23.47 8.85 27.90
C GLU A 616 22.19 9.33 28.63
N LEU A 617 21.02 8.79 28.27
CA LEU A 617 19.75 9.21 28.85
C LEU A 617 19.61 8.83 30.34
N PRO A 618 19.02 9.70 31.17
CA PRO A 618 18.63 9.35 32.53
C PRO A 618 17.59 8.22 32.55
N SER A 619 17.57 7.46 33.65
CA SER A 619 16.55 6.42 33.87
C SER A 619 15.14 7.01 33.80
N GLY A 620 14.24 6.35 33.08
CA GLY A 620 12.87 6.82 32.84
C GLY A 620 12.66 7.60 31.54
N TYR A 621 13.74 7.89 30.80
CA TYR A 621 13.67 8.52 29.48
C TYR A 621 13.84 7.49 28.36
N LEU A 622 13.10 7.68 27.28
CA LEU A 622 13.06 6.72 26.17
C LEU A 622 13.21 7.45 24.83
N ILE A 623 14.08 6.93 23.95
CA ILE A 623 14.16 7.32 22.53
C ILE A 623 13.73 6.14 21.65
N GLU A 624 12.54 6.24 21.07
CA GLU A 624 11.97 5.23 20.19
C GLU A 624 11.90 5.71 18.74
N VAL A 625 12.12 4.79 17.80
CA VAL A 625 11.89 5.07 16.37
C VAL A 625 10.39 5.04 16.09
N GLY A 626 9.89 6.02 15.35
CA GLY A 626 8.51 6.09 14.88
C GLY A 626 8.40 6.14 13.35
N GLY A 627 7.19 6.45 12.87
CA GLY A 627 6.91 6.61 11.44
C GLY A 627 6.89 5.29 10.68
N THR A 628 7.46 5.29 9.48
CA THR A 628 7.36 4.17 8.54
C THR A 628 8.03 2.88 9.04
N VAL A 629 9.14 2.98 9.76
CA VAL A 629 9.89 1.82 10.26
C VAL A 629 9.11 1.09 11.36
N GLU A 630 8.46 1.83 12.27
CA GLU A 630 7.60 1.26 13.31
C GLU A 630 6.42 0.51 12.71
N GLU A 631 5.68 1.13 11.79
CA GLU A 631 4.53 0.50 11.13
C GLU A 631 4.93 -0.69 10.26
N SER A 632 6.10 -0.63 9.60
CA SER A 632 6.66 -1.78 8.88
C SER A 632 6.98 -2.94 9.82
N ALA A 633 7.61 -2.69 10.96
CA ALA A 633 7.93 -3.71 11.96
C ALA A 633 6.66 -4.32 12.57
N ARG A 634 5.63 -3.52 12.84
CA ARG A 634 4.30 -4.00 13.29
C ARG A 634 3.62 -4.87 12.24
N GLY A 635 3.64 -4.45 10.97
CA GLY A 635 3.13 -5.25 9.85
C GLY A 635 3.87 -6.59 9.72
N GLN A 636 5.20 -6.56 9.76
CA GLN A 636 6.06 -7.74 9.65
C GLN A 636 5.85 -8.74 10.80
N SER A 637 5.85 -8.26 12.05
CA SER A 637 5.65 -9.10 13.23
C SER A 637 4.27 -9.79 13.21
N SER A 638 3.24 -9.07 12.75
CA SER A 638 1.90 -9.62 12.55
C SER A 638 1.86 -10.74 11.50
N VAL A 639 2.57 -10.59 10.38
CA VAL A 639 2.71 -11.67 9.37
C VAL A 639 3.51 -12.85 9.90
N ASN A 640 4.61 -12.58 10.62
CA ASN A 640 5.46 -13.63 11.20
C ASN A 640 4.70 -14.46 12.25
N ALA A 641 3.75 -13.86 12.97
CA ALA A 641 2.87 -14.59 13.89
C ALA A 641 1.98 -15.62 13.17
N GLY A 642 1.65 -15.41 11.89
CA GLY A 642 0.93 -16.37 11.05
C GLY A 642 1.80 -17.46 10.42
N MET A 643 3.12 -17.31 10.43
CA MET A 643 4.07 -18.23 9.79
C MET A 643 4.00 -19.66 10.36
N PRO A 644 3.91 -19.89 11.69
CA PRO A 644 3.78 -21.25 12.24
C PRO A 644 2.54 -21.99 11.72
N LEU A 645 1.41 -21.29 11.58
CA LEU A 645 0.18 -21.88 11.03
C LEU A 645 0.36 -22.26 9.55
N PHE A 646 0.97 -21.39 8.75
CA PHE A 646 1.32 -21.69 7.37
C PHE A 646 2.20 -22.94 7.26
N LEU A 647 3.27 -23.02 8.06
CA LEU A 647 4.16 -24.17 8.07
C LEU A 647 3.41 -25.44 8.45
N ALA A 648 2.54 -25.38 9.46
CA ALA A 648 1.74 -26.53 9.89
C ALA A 648 0.78 -27.00 8.78
N VAL A 649 0.06 -26.08 8.12
CA VAL A 649 -0.88 -26.41 7.04
C VAL A 649 -0.15 -26.99 5.83
N VAL A 650 0.93 -26.35 5.36
CA VAL A 650 1.70 -26.83 4.22
C VAL A 650 2.35 -28.18 4.51
N MET A 651 2.99 -28.35 5.67
CA MET A 651 3.57 -29.65 6.03
C MET A 651 2.50 -30.74 6.11
N THR A 652 1.31 -30.43 6.63
CA THR A 652 0.20 -31.39 6.68
C THR A 652 -0.26 -31.77 5.27
N LEU A 653 -0.44 -30.81 4.36
CA LEU A 653 -0.81 -31.06 2.97
C LEU A 653 0.24 -31.88 2.22
N LEU A 654 1.52 -31.55 2.39
CA LEU A 654 2.64 -32.31 1.82
C LEU A 654 2.66 -33.76 2.36
N MET A 655 2.39 -33.95 3.66
CA MET A 655 2.36 -35.28 4.28
C MET A 655 1.17 -36.11 3.81
N ILE A 656 -0.02 -35.51 3.64
CA ILE A 656 -1.21 -36.19 3.11
C ILE A 656 -0.93 -36.73 1.69
N GLN A 657 -0.29 -35.92 0.84
CA GLN A 657 0.01 -36.32 -0.54
C GLN A 657 1.17 -37.31 -0.63
N LEU A 658 2.34 -36.98 -0.05
CA LEU A 658 3.58 -37.72 -0.28
C LEU A 658 3.75 -38.93 0.66
N LYS A 659 2.97 -38.98 1.75
CA LYS A 659 2.98 -40.03 2.78
C LYS A 659 4.39 -40.36 3.32
N SER A 660 5.29 -39.39 3.28
CA SER A 660 6.70 -39.56 3.66
C SER A 660 7.29 -38.23 4.10
N LEU A 661 7.81 -38.21 5.34
CA LEU A 661 8.44 -37.02 5.91
C LEU A 661 9.65 -36.57 5.10
N SER A 662 10.49 -37.50 4.66
CA SER A 662 11.69 -37.18 3.86
C SER A 662 11.34 -36.48 2.54
N ARG A 663 10.29 -36.94 1.85
CA ARG A 663 9.85 -36.34 0.58
C ARG A 663 9.23 -34.96 0.81
N ALA A 664 8.41 -34.82 1.84
CA ALA A 664 7.84 -33.54 2.24
C ALA A 664 8.93 -32.51 2.56
N THR A 665 9.97 -32.91 3.31
CA THR A 665 11.12 -32.03 3.61
C THR A 665 11.88 -31.61 2.36
N ILE A 666 12.08 -32.50 1.38
CA ILE A 666 12.72 -32.15 0.10
C ILE A 666 11.92 -31.06 -0.64
N VAL A 667 10.59 -31.20 -0.74
CA VAL A 667 9.72 -30.17 -1.35
C VAL A 667 9.80 -28.87 -0.56
N PHE A 668 9.75 -28.94 0.76
CA PHE A 668 9.82 -27.76 1.61
C PHE A 668 11.15 -26.99 1.47
N LEU A 669 12.27 -27.71 1.34
CA LEU A 669 13.60 -27.12 1.16
C LEU A 669 13.78 -26.37 -0.16
N THR A 670 12.95 -26.62 -1.18
CA THR A 670 13.04 -25.85 -2.44
C THR A 670 12.40 -24.46 -2.32
N ALA A 671 11.48 -24.25 -1.38
CA ALA A 671 10.74 -23.00 -1.25
C ALA A 671 11.63 -21.77 -0.99
N PRO A 672 12.59 -21.80 -0.02
CA PRO A 672 13.49 -20.67 0.23
C PRO A 672 14.39 -20.32 -0.95
N LEU A 673 14.70 -21.28 -1.83
CA LEU A 673 15.62 -21.05 -2.96
C LEU A 673 15.07 -20.08 -3.99
N GLY A 674 13.75 -19.83 -4.00
CA GLY A 674 13.13 -18.78 -4.82
C GLY A 674 13.67 -17.38 -4.51
N LEU A 675 14.19 -17.16 -3.30
CA LEU A 675 14.78 -15.89 -2.88
C LEU A 675 15.94 -15.46 -3.82
N ILE A 676 16.69 -16.42 -4.37
CA ILE A 676 17.77 -16.15 -5.33
C ILE A 676 17.27 -15.29 -6.50
N GLY A 677 16.14 -15.70 -7.09
CA GLY A 677 15.53 -14.97 -8.20
C GLY A 677 14.91 -13.65 -7.78
N VAL A 678 14.29 -13.60 -6.60
CA VAL A 678 13.70 -12.37 -6.04
C VAL A 678 14.77 -11.29 -5.89
N VAL A 679 15.88 -11.60 -5.21
CA VAL A 679 16.96 -10.62 -4.98
C VAL A 679 17.60 -10.18 -6.30
N LEU A 680 17.89 -11.12 -7.19
CA LEU A 680 18.51 -10.83 -8.49
C LEU A 680 17.65 -9.84 -9.29
N PHE A 681 16.34 -10.07 -9.39
CA PHE A 681 15.46 -9.22 -10.19
C PHE A 681 15.15 -7.89 -9.53
N LEU A 682 15.00 -7.84 -8.20
CA LEU A 682 14.83 -6.56 -7.50
C LEU A 682 16.04 -5.65 -7.69
N LEU A 683 17.26 -6.20 -7.67
CA LEU A 683 18.48 -5.46 -7.98
C LEU A 683 18.55 -5.06 -9.46
N LEU A 684 18.24 -5.98 -10.38
CA LEU A 684 18.30 -5.72 -11.83
C LEU A 684 17.34 -4.61 -12.27
N PHE A 685 16.13 -4.57 -11.72
CA PHE A 685 15.10 -3.59 -12.04
C PHE A 685 15.07 -2.38 -11.08
N ASN A 686 16.04 -2.30 -10.16
CA ASN A 686 16.15 -1.27 -9.13
C ASN A 686 14.82 -1.01 -8.39
N LYS A 687 14.18 -2.09 -7.93
CA LYS A 687 12.92 -2.04 -7.18
C LYS A 687 13.17 -2.34 -5.70
N PRO A 688 12.59 -1.55 -4.78
CA PRO A 688 12.74 -1.78 -3.36
C PRO A 688 11.95 -3.02 -2.91
N PHE A 689 12.51 -3.75 -1.95
CA PHE A 689 11.80 -4.80 -1.23
C PHE A 689 10.89 -4.15 -0.20
N GLY A 690 9.58 -4.16 -0.46
CA GLY A 690 8.60 -3.67 0.51
C GLY A 690 7.53 -4.67 0.88
N PHE A 691 6.54 -4.22 1.65
CA PHE A 691 5.53 -5.12 2.21
C PHE A 691 4.86 -5.98 1.14
N VAL A 692 4.46 -5.37 0.02
CA VAL A 692 3.82 -6.07 -1.11
C VAL A 692 4.78 -7.07 -1.79
N ALA A 693 6.08 -6.77 -1.88
CA ALA A 693 7.07 -7.68 -2.45
C ALA A 693 7.38 -8.87 -1.53
N MET A 694 7.38 -8.64 -0.21
CA MET A 694 7.42 -9.72 0.78
C MET A 694 6.23 -10.66 0.58
N LEU A 695 5.01 -10.13 0.46
CA LEU A 695 3.82 -10.96 0.24
C LEU A 695 3.96 -11.81 -1.03
N GLY A 696 4.44 -11.22 -2.12
CA GLY A 696 4.73 -11.96 -3.35
C GLY A 696 5.78 -13.05 -3.18
N THR A 697 6.79 -12.83 -2.33
CA THR A 697 7.83 -13.83 -2.03
C THR A 697 7.29 -15.01 -1.21
N ILE A 698 6.41 -14.75 -0.23
CA ILE A 698 5.75 -15.82 0.53
C ILE A 698 4.81 -16.59 -0.38
N ALA A 699 4.02 -15.91 -1.21
CA ALA A 699 3.15 -16.53 -2.20
C ALA A 699 3.91 -17.42 -3.20
N LEU A 700 5.05 -16.93 -3.69
CA LEU A 700 5.95 -17.65 -4.56
C LEU A 700 6.41 -18.97 -3.94
N SER A 701 6.70 -19.00 -2.63
CA SER A 701 7.11 -20.24 -1.96
C SER A 701 6.09 -21.36 -2.16
N GLY A 702 4.79 -21.05 -2.09
CA GLY A 702 3.70 -21.97 -2.38
C GLY A 702 3.72 -22.51 -3.81
N MET A 703 3.94 -21.64 -4.80
CA MET A 703 4.06 -22.01 -6.22
C MET A 703 5.25 -22.94 -6.47
N ILE A 704 6.40 -22.64 -5.86
CA ILE A 704 7.62 -23.45 -6.00
C ILE A 704 7.41 -24.84 -5.39
N MET A 705 6.78 -24.90 -4.21
CA MET A 705 6.44 -26.16 -3.56
C MET A 705 5.45 -26.97 -4.38
N ARG A 706 4.43 -26.34 -4.99
CA ARG A 706 3.51 -27.00 -5.93
C ARG A 706 4.27 -27.66 -7.09
N ASN A 707 5.14 -26.93 -7.78
CA ASN A 707 5.90 -27.47 -8.91
C ASN A 707 6.84 -28.62 -8.49
N SER A 708 7.46 -28.48 -7.32
CA SER A 708 8.33 -29.50 -6.74
C SER A 708 7.55 -30.77 -6.33
N LEU A 709 6.38 -30.61 -5.71
CA LEU A 709 5.48 -31.71 -5.34
C LEU A 709 5.03 -32.51 -6.56
N ILE A 710 4.62 -31.81 -7.62
CA ILE A 710 4.16 -32.42 -8.88
C ILE A 710 5.27 -33.26 -9.55
N LEU A 711 6.54 -32.83 -9.45
CA LEU A 711 7.68 -33.58 -9.97
C LEU A 711 8.01 -34.81 -9.10
N ILE A 712 8.05 -34.67 -7.77
CA ILE A 712 8.32 -35.80 -6.87
C ILE A 712 7.22 -36.87 -6.98
N ASP A 713 5.96 -36.47 -7.06
CA ASP A 713 4.84 -37.38 -7.22
C ASP A 713 4.98 -38.22 -8.51
N GLN A 714 5.41 -37.59 -9.62
CA GLN A 714 5.69 -38.31 -10.87
C GLN A 714 6.84 -39.30 -10.73
N ILE A 715 7.95 -38.91 -10.09
CA ILE A 715 9.10 -39.80 -9.85
C ILE A 715 8.65 -41.05 -9.06
N GLU A 716 7.77 -40.86 -8.08
CA GLU A 716 7.27 -41.96 -7.27
C GLU A 716 6.29 -42.86 -8.02
N GLN A 717 5.40 -42.30 -8.85
CA GLN A 717 4.54 -43.08 -9.73
C GLN A 717 5.37 -43.97 -10.67
N ASP A 718 6.44 -43.44 -11.24
CA ASP A 718 7.35 -44.19 -12.13
C ASP A 718 8.10 -45.29 -11.37
N ARG A 719 8.51 -45.02 -10.12
CA ARG A 719 9.14 -46.02 -9.24
C ARG A 719 8.17 -47.14 -8.85
N GLN A 720 6.90 -46.79 -8.59
CA GLN A 720 5.84 -47.77 -8.28
C GLN A 720 5.46 -48.61 -9.51
N ALA A 721 5.61 -48.05 -10.72
CA ALA A 721 5.45 -48.78 -11.98
C ALA A 721 6.62 -49.74 -12.29
N GLY A 722 7.64 -49.82 -11.42
CA GLY A 722 8.75 -50.78 -11.53
C GLY A 722 10.00 -50.25 -12.24
N HIS A 723 10.04 -48.97 -12.63
CA HIS A 723 11.23 -48.40 -13.25
C HIS A 723 12.38 -48.24 -12.22
N PRO A 724 13.65 -48.50 -12.62
CA PRO A 724 14.81 -48.22 -11.79
C PRO A 724 14.82 -46.77 -11.32
N THR A 725 15.14 -46.54 -10.05
CA THR A 725 15.02 -45.19 -9.44
C THR A 725 15.86 -44.13 -10.15
N TRP A 726 17.02 -44.53 -10.72
CA TRP A 726 17.85 -43.63 -11.51
C TRP A 726 17.15 -43.14 -12.78
N GLU A 727 16.59 -44.07 -13.56
CA GLU A 727 15.85 -43.76 -14.79
C GLU A 727 14.54 -43.04 -14.51
N ALA A 728 13.82 -43.45 -13.45
CA ALA A 728 12.59 -42.81 -13.02
C ALA A 728 12.78 -41.31 -12.73
N ILE A 729 13.89 -40.91 -12.07
CA ILE A 729 14.19 -39.50 -11.80
C ILE A 729 14.37 -38.72 -13.11
N ILE A 730 15.17 -39.26 -14.02
CA ILE A 730 15.52 -38.60 -15.28
C ILE A 730 14.29 -38.50 -16.17
N ASP A 731 13.56 -39.60 -16.36
CA ASP A 731 12.44 -39.68 -17.28
C ASP A 731 11.22 -38.90 -16.76
N ALA A 732 10.96 -38.90 -15.46
CA ALA A 732 9.96 -38.01 -14.85
C ALA A 732 10.29 -36.53 -15.12
N THR A 733 11.56 -36.15 -14.97
CA THR A 733 12.01 -34.76 -15.19
C THR A 733 11.87 -34.36 -16.66
N VAL A 734 12.22 -35.24 -17.60
CA VAL A 734 12.04 -35.02 -19.04
C VAL A 734 10.56 -34.89 -19.40
N ARG A 735 9.70 -35.77 -18.86
CA ARG A 735 8.24 -35.71 -19.07
C ARG A 735 7.62 -34.42 -18.55
N ARG A 736 8.11 -33.94 -17.40
CA ARG A 736 7.61 -32.73 -16.72
C ARG A 736 8.23 -31.43 -17.24
N PHE A 737 9.33 -31.48 -18.01
CA PHE A 737 10.00 -30.29 -18.54
C PHE A 737 9.06 -29.33 -19.26
N ARG A 738 8.30 -29.84 -20.24
CA ARG A 738 7.42 -29.02 -21.08
C ARG A 738 6.27 -28.42 -20.27
N PRO A 739 5.50 -29.20 -19.47
CA PRO A 739 4.49 -28.62 -18.58
C PRO A 739 5.06 -27.55 -17.64
N ILE A 740 6.17 -27.84 -16.94
CA ILE A 740 6.76 -26.91 -15.95
C ILE A 740 7.22 -25.60 -16.59
N ILE A 741 7.84 -25.64 -17.78
CA ILE A 741 8.26 -24.41 -18.46
C ILE A 741 7.08 -23.62 -18.99
N LEU A 742 6.07 -24.29 -19.52
CA LEU A 742 4.89 -23.60 -20.06
C LEU A 742 4.16 -22.84 -18.96
N THR A 743 4.01 -23.45 -17.78
CA THR A 743 3.33 -22.85 -16.65
C THR A 743 4.14 -21.71 -16.06
N ALA A 744 5.46 -21.87 -15.94
CA ALA A 744 6.37 -20.80 -15.55
C ALA A 744 6.34 -19.62 -16.53
N LEU A 745 6.38 -19.86 -17.85
CA LEU A 745 6.31 -18.81 -18.87
C LEU A 745 4.97 -18.09 -18.84
N ALA A 746 3.84 -18.80 -18.75
CA ALA A 746 2.53 -18.19 -18.66
C ALA A 746 2.43 -17.27 -17.43
N ALA A 747 2.88 -17.75 -16.26
CA ALA A 747 2.87 -16.98 -15.03
C ALA A 747 3.79 -15.75 -15.10
N VAL A 748 5.02 -15.91 -15.59
CA VAL A 748 5.99 -14.79 -15.73
C VAL A 748 5.48 -13.74 -16.71
N LEU A 749 4.99 -14.15 -17.88
CA LEU A 749 4.53 -13.23 -18.92
C LEU A 749 3.22 -12.53 -18.51
N ALA A 750 2.34 -13.19 -17.75
CA ALA A 750 1.14 -12.57 -17.18
C ALA A 750 1.46 -11.44 -16.19
N MET A 751 2.62 -11.48 -15.54
CA MET A 751 3.06 -10.48 -14.56
C MET A 751 3.73 -9.25 -15.20
N ILE A 752 4.10 -9.31 -16.48
CA ILE A 752 4.77 -8.19 -17.18
C ILE A 752 3.91 -6.92 -17.17
N PRO A 753 2.62 -6.94 -17.55
CA PRO A 753 1.78 -5.74 -17.48
C PRO A 753 1.67 -5.20 -16.05
N LEU A 754 1.56 -6.08 -15.05
CA LEU A 754 1.44 -5.71 -13.64
C LEU A 754 2.72 -5.06 -13.09
N SER A 755 3.89 -5.41 -13.63
CA SER A 755 5.19 -4.84 -13.24
C SER A 755 5.30 -3.33 -13.45
N ARG A 756 4.46 -2.76 -14.33
CA ARG A 756 4.39 -1.32 -14.62
C ARG A 756 3.61 -0.54 -13.56
N SER A 757 2.82 -1.22 -12.72
CA SER A 757 2.05 -0.58 -11.66
C SER A 757 2.95 -0.05 -10.54
N ILE A 758 2.67 1.17 -10.06
CA ILE A 758 3.37 1.75 -8.90
C ILE A 758 3.17 0.89 -7.63
N PHE A 759 1.97 0.31 -7.46
CA PHE A 759 1.62 -0.44 -6.25
C PHE A 759 2.10 -1.90 -6.30
N PHE A 760 1.81 -2.62 -7.39
CA PHE A 760 2.14 -4.05 -7.52
C PHE A 760 3.48 -4.34 -8.19
N GLY A 761 4.16 -3.33 -8.74
CA GLY A 761 5.39 -3.48 -9.51
C GLY A 761 6.48 -4.30 -8.82
N PRO A 762 6.92 -3.93 -7.60
CA PRO A 762 7.94 -4.68 -6.86
C PRO A 762 7.55 -6.14 -6.60
N MET A 763 6.27 -6.42 -6.34
CA MET A 763 5.75 -7.78 -6.12
C MET A 763 5.77 -8.61 -7.41
N ALA A 764 5.34 -8.03 -8.53
CA ALA A 764 5.38 -8.70 -9.82
C ALA A 764 6.83 -9.02 -10.22
N VAL A 765 7.78 -8.10 -10.01
CA VAL A 765 9.21 -8.31 -10.28
C VAL A 765 9.78 -9.43 -9.40
N ALA A 766 9.45 -9.46 -8.11
CA ALA A 766 9.86 -10.52 -7.20
C ALA A 766 9.33 -11.90 -7.65
N ILE A 767 8.03 -12.00 -7.98
CA ILE A 767 7.42 -13.25 -8.45
C ILE A 767 8.04 -13.70 -9.78
N MET A 768 8.22 -12.79 -10.75
CA MET A 768 8.83 -13.11 -12.04
C MET A 768 10.25 -13.67 -11.88
N GLY A 769 11.12 -12.96 -11.17
CA GLY A 769 12.50 -13.40 -10.96
C GLY A 769 12.57 -14.71 -10.18
N GLY A 770 11.79 -14.80 -9.12
CA GLY A 770 11.69 -15.98 -8.28
C GLY A 770 11.20 -17.22 -9.04
N LEU A 771 10.14 -17.09 -9.87
CA LEU A 771 9.64 -18.19 -10.69
C LEU A 771 10.65 -18.65 -11.74
N ILE A 772 11.32 -17.72 -12.45
CA ILE A 772 12.33 -18.08 -13.47
C ILE A 772 13.43 -18.93 -12.84
N VAL A 773 14.01 -18.46 -11.73
CA VAL A 773 15.11 -19.17 -11.06
C VAL A 773 14.61 -20.46 -10.43
N ALA A 774 13.45 -20.44 -9.76
CA ALA A 774 12.91 -21.64 -9.13
C ALA A 774 12.53 -22.73 -10.13
N THR A 775 12.09 -22.37 -11.34
CA THR A 775 11.81 -23.31 -12.43
C THR A 775 13.08 -24.04 -12.85
N LEU A 776 14.19 -23.31 -13.02
CA LEU A 776 15.50 -23.90 -13.30
C LEU A 776 15.95 -24.82 -12.17
N LEU A 777 15.81 -24.39 -10.91
CA LEU A 777 16.17 -25.21 -9.75
C LEU A 777 15.28 -26.46 -9.61
N THR A 778 13.99 -26.36 -9.93
CA THR A 778 13.08 -27.51 -9.92
C THR A 778 13.49 -28.55 -10.97
N LEU A 779 14.00 -28.13 -12.13
CA LEU A 779 14.41 -29.05 -13.19
C LEU A 779 15.82 -29.65 -12.98
N PHE A 780 16.74 -28.92 -12.36
CA PHE A 780 18.14 -29.35 -12.25
C PHE A 780 18.58 -29.70 -10.82
N PHE A 781 18.16 -28.92 -9.82
CA PHE A 781 18.56 -29.11 -8.43
C PHE A 781 17.70 -30.16 -7.72
N LEU A 782 16.38 -30.15 -7.90
CA LEU A 782 15.49 -31.11 -7.23
C LEU A 782 15.80 -32.59 -7.58
N PRO A 783 16.05 -32.99 -8.85
CA PRO A 783 16.46 -34.35 -9.18
C PRO A 783 17.79 -34.76 -8.52
N ALA A 784 18.76 -33.84 -8.48
CA ALA A 784 20.05 -34.06 -7.84
C ALA A 784 19.90 -34.22 -6.32
N LEU A 785 19.08 -33.39 -5.68
CA LEU A 785 18.77 -33.45 -4.25
C LEU A 785 18.06 -34.76 -3.90
N TYR A 786 17.05 -35.16 -4.67
CA TYR A 786 16.34 -36.42 -4.48
C TYR A 786 17.30 -37.62 -4.60
N ALA A 787 18.13 -37.66 -5.63
CA ALA A 787 19.11 -38.72 -5.82
C ALA A 787 20.13 -38.77 -4.68
N ALA A 788 20.59 -37.62 -4.17
CA ALA A 788 21.53 -37.54 -3.06
C ALA A 788 20.90 -38.02 -1.75
N TRP A 789 19.67 -37.60 -1.47
CA TRP A 789 18.95 -37.93 -0.24
C TRP A 789 18.68 -39.44 -0.12
N PHE A 790 18.23 -40.08 -1.20
CA PHE A 790 17.94 -41.51 -1.24
C PHE A 790 19.16 -42.38 -1.64
N LYS A 791 20.35 -41.79 -1.75
CA LYS A 791 21.61 -42.47 -2.12
C LYS A 791 21.49 -43.38 -3.35
N VAL A 792 20.75 -42.92 -4.36
CA VAL A 792 20.49 -43.69 -5.59
C VAL A 792 21.81 -43.94 -6.33
N LYS A 793 22.03 -45.18 -6.78
CA LYS A 793 23.19 -45.57 -7.60
C LYS A 793 22.79 -45.59 -9.07
N LYS A 794 23.74 -45.24 -9.96
CA LYS A 794 23.56 -45.39 -11.41
C LYS A 794 23.34 -46.87 -11.72
N THR A 795 22.28 -47.20 -12.45
CA THR A 795 22.09 -48.54 -13.00
C THR A 795 23.23 -48.81 -13.98
N ALA A 796 23.90 -49.96 -13.80
CA ALA A 796 25.10 -50.34 -14.55
C ALA A 796 24.77 -50.68 -16.00
#